data_AF-A0A518EWL0-F1
#
_entry.id   AF-A0A518EWL0-F1
#
_cell.length_a   1.000
_cell.length_b   1.000
_cell.length_c   1.000
_cell.angle_alpha   90.00
_cell.angle_beta   90.00
_cell.angle_gamma   90.00
#
_symmetry.space_group_name_H-M   'P 1'
#
loop_
_entity.id
_entity.type
_entity.pdbx_description
1 polymer ?
#
loop_
_entity_poly.entity_id
_entity_poly.type
_entity_poly.pdbx_seq_one_letter_code
_entity_poly.pdbx_strand_id
1 'polypeptide(L)'
;MTISAHRLGLLATPFLLVAALSHAQDGQPAATPPQSTQPAGQPAGLPAAQRGGADPSDDAFKLGSPPALADGLTEEDMWPAATAEGWKEPCLVQWQRSFDDALAVARQRHMPVMVAVNMDGEIASEHFAGVRYRSPDTAELMSHYACVIASVYRHTPRDYDENGQRVPCPRFGTVTCGEHIQAERELYDRYFDGRRISPRHIVLDLEARETLDVFYSWDTQTVTNTFVKGVEGWPEPQPGPEPTLENLAQSHAVADREFLEQQYATGSREERRRILMALLEPVALDQVEVLRKAIFGLDLELARLARKALAECETEGALDLMAEVLKEPIKDEDRQMLLAAVERMSATSPRAKTLAALHSGLTLESKHLSMPAEETLAVAYESAARRAPSVDARAEAAEASPRDPAAVLGLAEAMLEQSLTAEKRYADLFADDARATAEEAASLNADPTRLAAVRAVLAWRSGDFRTARDQAVTAVENEYLLLRNTENEESQTPAIQERVLRLFADARRALIRRAYRQGQEWDPEWLSDLNAAYSILTRTGRIDDATMVDFYDFLAWIGATPRANEVLGDALKRFPDSSVAHERLRSKLLYEGGPEMLETWYGERLGRVETEASRGEHLAWFAGYASLVAAENHRRRSQFDEALASYARAIEHFDGHGIRVDSVEDDSAHYVALALAGRARVLMERGQLEGATGALMASLSRRPESAASLYGLGITPIATAKMLKAKWAEAGDAERAASVQTALEALDPKLLEPPANELPAARPRGGR
;
A
#
# COMPACT_ATOMS: atom_id res chain seq x y z
N MET A 1 4.80 -13.65 -37.96
CA MET A 1 5.40 -13.40 -36.64
C MET A 1 4.49 -14.02 -35.59
N THR A 2 4.82 -15.23 -35.15
CA THR A 2 4.12 -15.96 -34.08
C THR A 2 4.58 -15.42 -32.73
N ILE A 3 3.71 -14.69 -32.05
CA ILE A 3 3.94 -14.17 -30.69
C ILE A 3 3.79 -15.33 -29.71
N SER A 4 4.84 -15.61 -28.95
CA SER A 4 4.89 -16.70 -27.97
C SER A 4 4.19 -16.29 -26.68
N ALA A 5 3.06 -16.92 -26.37
CA ALA A 5 2.18 -16.67 -25.22
C ALA A 5 2.69 -17.26 -23.88
N HIS A 6 3.96 -17.62 -23.76
CA HIS A 6 4.47 -18.40 -22.62
C HIS A 6 4.98 -17.59 -21.40
N ARG A 7 4.54 -16.34 -21.19
CA ARG A 7 5.00 -15.52 -20.04
C ARG A 7 3.90 -14.95 -19.12
N LEU A 8 2.65 -15.37 -19.25
CA LEU A 8 1.54 -14.86 -18.43
C LEU A 8 1.29 -15.62 -17.10
N GLY A 9 2.02 -16.70 -16.80
CA GLY A 9 1.58 -17.66 -15.77
C GLY A 9 2.26 -17.68 -14.39
N LEU A 10 3.09 -16.72 -13.97
CA LEU A 10 3.90 -16.95 -12.74
C LEU A 10 4.17 -15.76 -11.80
N LEU A 11 3.43 -14.66 -11.87
CA LEU A 11 3.53 -13.57 -10.88
C LEU A 11 2.14 -13.01 -10.51
N ALA A 12 1.40 -13.76 -9.69
CA ALA A 12 0.25 -13.24 -8.96
C ALA A 12 0.43 -13.58 -7.48
N THR A 13 1.25 -12.78 -6.80
CA THR A 13 1.34 -12.76 -5.33
C THR A 13 0.23 -11.86 -4.80
N PRO A 14 -0.56 -12.25 -3.79
CA PRO A 14 -1.53 -11.35 -3.20
C PRO A 14 -0.80 -10.28 -2.36
N PHE A 15 -0.96 -9.01 -2.69
CA PHE A 15 -0.39 -7.91 -1.91
C PHE A 15 -1.25 -7.58 -0.67
N LEU A 16 -0.63 -7.75 0.49
CA LEU A 16 -0.75 -6.85 1.65
C LEU A 16 0.07 -5.60 1.33
N LEU A 17 -0.56 -4.42 1.27
CA LEU A 17 0.17 -3.15 1.21
C LEU A 17 0.77 -2.85 2.59
N VAL A 18 1.87 -3.53 2.92
CA VAL A 18 2.80 -3.15 4.00
C VAL A 18 4.07 -2.67 3.31
N ALA A 19 4.47 -1.44 3.57
CA ALA A 19 5.77 -0.91 3.17
C ALA A 19 6.88 -1.76 3.83
N ALA A 20 7.39 -2.76 3.12
CA ALA A 20 8.47 -3.61 3.61
C ALA A 20 9.81 -2.87 3.49
N LEU A 21 10.30 -2.35 4.62
CA LEU A 21 11.70 -2.00 4.81
C LEU A 21 12.50 -3.31 5.01
N SER A 22 12.98 -3.90 3.92
CA SER A 22 13.96 -5.00 4.01
C SER A 22 15.31 -4.47 4.46
N HIS A 23 15.69 -4.77 5.72
CA HIS A 23 17.05 -4.62 6.21
C HIS A 23 17.96 -5.67 5.55
N ALA A 24 18.83 -5.26 4.64
CA ALA A 24 20.03 -6.01 4.32
C ALA A 24 21.07 -5.66 5.40
N GLN A 25 21.37 -6.61 6.29
CA GLN A 25 22.46 -6.47 7.26
C GLN A 25 23.80 -6.69 6.55
N ASP A 26 24.60 -5.63 6.47
CA ASP A 26 26.03 -5.73 6.21
C ASP A 26 26.72 -6.44 7.38
N GLY A 27 27.59 -7.40 7.05
CA GLY A 27 28.24 -8.27 8.01
C GLY A 27 29.28 -7.56 8.90
N GLN A 28 29.09 -7.66 10.21
CA GLN A 28 30.16 -7.61 11.20
C GLN A 28 29.95 -8.73 12.26
N PRO A 29 31.03 -9.37 12.75
CA PRO A 29 30.92 -10.52 13.65
C PRO A 29 30.62 -10.08 15.09
N ALA A 30 29.55 -10.62 15.67
CA ALA A 30 29.20 -10.43 17.08
C ALA A 30 30.01 -11.36 17.99
N ALA A 31 30.46 -10.82 19.12
CA ALA A 31 31.22 -11.50 20.16
C ALA A 31 30.37 -12.48 20.98
N THR A 32 30.96 -13.62 21.31
CA THR A 32 30.36 -14.73 22.07
C THR A 32 30.20 -14.41 23.56
N PRO A 33 29.03 -14.62 24.20
CA PRO A 33 28.90 -14.64 25.65
C PRO A 33 29.22 -16.04 26.23
N PRO A 34 29.60 -16.13 27.52
CA PRO A 34 30.12 -17.36 28.12
C PRO A 34 29.02 -18.39 28.40
N GLN A 35 29.32 -19.65 28.08
CA GLN A 35 28.49 -20.83 28.37
C GLN A 35 28.50 -21.13 29.87
N SER A 36 27.31 -21.25 30.48
CA SER A 36 27.14 -21.85 31.79
C SER A 36 26.95 -23.36 31.65
N THR A 37 27.67 -24.11 32.48
CA THR A 37 27.64 -25.57 32.56
C THR A 37 26.56 -26.03 33.53
N GLN A 38 25.66 -26.90 33.10
CA GLN A 38 24.91 -27.77 33.99
C GLN A 38 24.85 -29.22 33.46
N PRO A 39 24.76 -30.21 34.37
CA PRO A 39 25.08 -31.60 34.07
C PRO A 39 23.87 -32.44 33.67
N ALA A 40 24.15 -33.51 32.94
CA ALA A 40 23.20 -34.48 32.45
C ALA A 40 22.66 -35.42 33.55
N GLY A 41 21.35 -35.74 33.48
CA GLY A 41 20.82 -36.99 34.04
C GLY A 41 19.33 -37.01 34.38
N GLN A 42 18.52 -37.62 33.48
CA GLN A 42 17.38 -38.54 33.70
C GLN A 42 16.17 -38.28 32.76
N PRO A 43 15.48 -39.33 32.28
CA PRO A 43 14.49 -39.23 31.22
C PRO A 43 13.12 -38.84 31.81
N ALA A 44 12.71 -37.60 31.58
CA ALA A 44 11.33 -37.19 31.82
C ALA A 44 10.46 -37.68 30.64
N GLY A 45 9.33 -38.30 30.97
CA GLY A 45 8.31 -38.69 29.99
C GLY A 45 7.90 -37.49 29.13
N LEU A 46 7.44 -37.78 27.91
CA LEU A 46 6.90 -36.78 26.99
C LEU A 46 5.92 -35.88 27.75
N PRO A 47 6.19 -34.57 27.89
CA PRO A 47 5.22 -33.67 28.48
C PRO A 47 3.97 -33.69 27.60
N ALA A 48 2.80 -33.78 28.25
CA ALA A 48 1.54 -33.45 27.60
C ALA A 48 1.73 -32.12 26.86
N ALA A 49 1.30 -32.05 25.61
CA ALA A 49 1.36 -30.82 24.82
C ALA A 49 0.77 -29.68 25.66
N GLN A 50 1.63 -28.76 26.12
CA GLN A 50 1.19 -27.54 26.77
C GLN A 50 0.25 -26.86 25.79
N ARG A 51 -1.02 -26.73 26.20
CA ARG A 51 -1.98 -25.85 25.53
C ARG A 51 -1.43 -24.44 25.71
N GLY A 52 -0.63 -24.00 24.75
CA GLY A 52 0.33 -22.90 24.91
C GLY A 52 -0.29 -21.54 24.62
N GLY A 53 -0.69 -20.85 25.67
CA GLY A 53 -0.71 -19.39 25.70
C GLY A 53 0.56 -18.86 26.38
N ALA A 54 0.90 -17.59 26.13
CA ALA A 54 1.94 -16.91 26.90
C ALA A 54 1.45 -16.63 28.33
N ASP A 55 2.36 -16.58 29.31
CA ASP A 55 2.01 -16.28 30.69
C ASP A 55 1.45 -14.84 30.83
N PRO A 56 0.46 -14.60 31.71
CA PRO A 56 0.01 -13.26 32.07
C PRO A 56 1.15 -12.33 32.47
N SER A 57 0.99 -11.02 32.24
CA SER A 57 1.96 -10.04 32.75
C SER A 57 2.04 -10.05 34.28
N ASP A 58 3.14 -9.56 34.85
CA ASP A 58 3.30 -9.47 36.31
C ASP A 58 2.17 -8.67 36.97
N ASP A 59 1.68 -7.62 36.30
CA ASP A 59 0.55 -6.83 36.81
C ASP A 59 -0.79 -7.56 36.64
N ALA A 60 -0.98 -8.30 35.54
CA ALA A 60 -2.15 -9.17 35.39
C ALA A 60 -2.24 -10.17 36.55
N PHE A 61 -1.11 -10.78 36.92
CA PHE A 61 -1.03 -11.67 38.09
C PHE A 61 -1.35 -10.95 39.40
N LYS A 62 -0.76 -9.77 39.66
CA LYS A 62 -1.05 -8.97 40.86
C LYS A 62 -2.52 -8.58 40.96
N LEU A 63 -3.19 -8.40 39.82
CA LEU A 63 -4.60 -8.03 39.71
C LEU A 63 -5.56 -9.23 39.72
N GLY A 64 -5.03 -10.45 39.87
CA GLY A 64 -5.80 -11.66 40.11
C GLY A 64 -6.04 -12.55 38.89
N SER A 65 -5.34 -12.31 37.77
CA SER A 65 -5.43 -13.20 36.61
C SER A 65 -5.01 -14.62 37.00
N PRO A 66 -5.79 -15.65 36.64
CA PRO A 66 -5.36 -17.02 36.87
C PRO A 66 -4.12 -17.32 36.01
N PRO A 67 -3.26 -18.26 36.41
CA PRO A 67 -2.05 -18.61 35.64
C PRO A 67 -2.38 -19.32 34.32
N ALA A 68 -3.58 -19.89 34.20
CA ALA A 68 -4.07 -20.55 33.00
C ALA A 68 -5.60 -20.58 33.03
N LEU A 69 -6.21 -20.85 31.87
CA LEU A 69 -7.61 -21.22 31.74
C LEU A 69 -7.97 -22.39 32.66
N ALA A 70 -9.15 -22.33 33.29
CA ALA A 70 -9.64 -23.43 34.12
C ALA A 70 -9.90 -24.68 33.28
N ASP A 71 -9.70 -25.86 33.89
CA ASP A 71 -9.90 -27.14 33.23
C ASP A 71 -11.31 -27.24 32.63
N GLY A 72 -11.36 -27.43 31.31
CA GLY A 72 -12.60 -27.60 30.55
C GLY A 72 -13.18 -26.32 29.93
N LEU A 73 -12.63 -25.14 30.22
CA LEU A 73 -12.97 -23.90 29.51
C LEU A 73 -12.10 -23.73 28.26
N THR A 74 -12.70 -23.15 27.22
CA THR A 74 -12.01 -22.67 26.02
C THR A 74 -11.77 -21.16 26.08
N GLU A 75 -10.93 -20.64 25.20
CA GLU A 75 -10.74 -19.19 25.05
C GLU A 75 -12.04 -18.50 24.63
N GLU A 76 -12.85 -19.17 23.80
CA GLU A 76 -14.14 -18.69 23.32
C GLU A 76 -15.21 -18.65 24.42
N ASP A 77 -15.18 -19.58 25.37
CA ASP A 77 -16.08 -19.55 26.54
C ASP A 77 -15.79 -18.34 27.44
N MET A 78 -14.52 -17.95 27.52
CA MET A 78 -14.03 -16.84 28.32
C MET A 78 -14.24 -15.49 27.63
N TRP A 79 -14.05 -15.43 26.32
CA TRP A 79 -14.20 -14.25 25.49
C TRP A 79 -15.33 -14.46 24.47
N PRO A 80 -16.60 -14.45 24.90
CA PRO A 80 -17.71 -14.70 23.99
C PRO A 80 -17.70 -13.66 22.87
N ALA A 81 -17.69 -14.13 21.63
CA ALA A 81 -17.72 -13.26 20.46
C ALA A 81 -18.99 -12.39 20.47
N ALA A 82 -18.85 -11.14 20.04
CA ALA A 82 -19.99 -10.25 19.90
C ALA A 82 -20.99 -10.78 18.86
N THR A 83 -22.27 -10.63 19.15
CA THR A 83 -23.34 -10.95 18.20
C THR A 83 -23.36 -9.93 17.06
N ALA A 84 -24.01 -10.28 15.94
CA ALA A 84 -24.20 -9.34 14.83
C ALA A 84 -24.98 -8.08 15.27
N GLU A 85 -25.90 -8.24 16.22
CA GLU A 85 -26.62 -7.14 16.86
C GLU A 85 -25.70 -6.30 17.74
N GLY A 86 -24.83 -6.92 18.55
CA GLY A 86 -23.87 -6.21 19.39
C GLY A 86 -22.90 -5.35 18.58
N TRP A 87 -22.44 -5.83 17.43
CA TRP A 87 -21.61 -5.03 16.52
C TRP A 87 -22.32 -3.79 15.95
N LYS A 88 -23.65 -3.76 15.92
CA LYS A 88 -24.43 -2.57 15.49
C LYS A 88 -24.55 -1.52 16.58
N GLU A 89 -24.30 -1.87 17.84
CA GLU A 89 -24.29 -0.91 18.93
C GLU A 89 -23.10 0.04 18.79
N PRO A 90 -23.25 1.33 19.15
CA PRO A 90 -22.15 2.29 19.07
C PRO A 90 -21.10 1.99 20.13
N CYS A 91 -19.82 2.21 19.80
CA CYS A 91 -18.77 2.28 20.81
C CYS A 91 -19.06 3.45 21.76
N LEU A 92 -19.07 3.19 23.06
CA LEU A 92 -19.40 4.18 24.09
C LEU A 92 -18.16 4.84 24.70
N VAL A 93 -17.00 4.17 24.61
CA VAL A 93 -15.72 4.72 25.08
C VAL A 93 -15.29 5.90 24.21
N GLN A 94 -14.87 6.99 24.86
CA GLN A 94 -14.45 8.25 24.23
C GLN A 94 -12.93 8.25 24.00
N TRP A 95 -12.52 7.77 22.84
CA TRP A 95 -11.12 7.72 22.42
C TRP A 95 -10.66 9.07 21.88
N GLN A 96 -9.50 9.53 22.35
CA GLN A 96 -8.81 10.70 21.81
C GLN A 96 -8.15 10.36 20.46
N ARG A 97 -8.01 11.38 19.61
CA ARG A 97 -7.44 11.28 18.26
C ARG A 97 -6.00 10.77 18.26
N SER A 98 -5.21 11.22 19.23
CA SER A 98 -3.78 10.92 19.32
C SER A 98 -3.38 10.68 20.78
N PHE A 99 -2.18 10.14 20.97
CA PHE A 99 -1.59 10.01 22.29
C PHE A 99 -1.34 11.38 22.93
N ASP A 100 -0.84 12.35 22.15
CA ASP A 100 -0.60 13.71 22.63
C ASP A 100 -1.90 14.41 23.07
N ASP A 101 -3.01 14.21 22.35
CA ASP A 101 -4.33 14.72 22.76
C ASP A 101 -4.76 14.06 24.08
N ALA A 102 -4.59 12.74 24.23
CA ALA A 102 -4.89 12.06 25.49
C ALA A 102 -4.06 12.59 26.66
N LEU A 103 -2.77 12.82 26.47
CA LEU A 103 -1.90 13.35 27.52
C LEU A 103 -2.24 14.81 27.87
N ALA A 104 -2.63 15.63 26.89
CA ALA A 104 -3.08 17.00 27.12
C ALA A 104 -4.40 17.03 27.90
N VAL A 105 -5.38 16.19 27.53
CA VAL A 105 -6.66 16.03 28.24
C VAL A 105 -6.43 15.55 29.67
N ALA A 106 -5.57 14.53 29.85
CA ALA A 106 -5.20 14.00 31.15
C ALA A 106 -4.65 15.09 32.08
N ARG A 107 -3.72 15.91 31.58
CA ARG A 107 -3.14 17.03 32.34
C ARG A 107 -4.17 18.10 32.67
N GLN A 108 -4.99 18.48 31.69
CA GLN A 108 -6.02 19.51 31.87
C GLN A 108 -7.05 19.11 32.92
N ARG A 109 -7.49 17.85 32.91
CA ARG A 109 -8.54 17.34 33.79
C ARG A 109 -8.02 16.62 35.03
N HIS A 110 -6.70 16.53 35.16
CA HIS A 110 -5.98 15.87 36.26
C HIS A 110 -6.41 14.40 36.46
N MET A 111 -6.37 13.64 35.38
CA MET A 111 -6.75 12.22 35.34
C MET A 111 -5.67 11.37 34.63
N PRO A 112 -5.61 10.05 34.85
CA PRO A 112 -4.64 9.19 34.16
C PRO A 112 -4.98 8.98 32.68
N VAL A 113 -4.01 8.49 31.90
CA VAL A 113 -4.20 8.04 30.52
C VAL A 113 -4.43 6.53 30.50
N MET A 114 -5.43 6.07 29.76
CA MET A 114 -5.67 4.66 29.48
C MET A 114 -5.29 4.36 28.03
N VAL A 115 -4.26 3.54 27.83
CA VAL A 115 -3.89 3.00 26.53
C VAL A 115 -4.49 1.61 26.38
N ALA A 116 -5.26 1.39 25.33
CA ALA A 116 -5.73 0.07 24.94
C ALA A 116 -5.05 -0.36 23.63
N VAL A 117 -4.62 -1.62 23.54
CA VAL A 117 -4.04 -2.23 22.33
C VAL A 117 -4.94 -3.37 21.88
N ASN A 118 -5.44 -3.30 20.64
CA ASN A 118 -6.43 -4.23 20.10
C ASN A 118 -5.98 -4.75 18.71
N MET A 119 -6.05 -6.06 18.49
CA MET A 119 -5.67 -6.68 17.21
C MET A 119 -6.80 -7.52 16.66
N ASP A 120 -7.11 -7.35 15.37
CA ASP A 120 -8.15 -8.12 14.69
C ASP A 120 -7.81 -9.61 14.67
N GLY A 121 -8.83 -10.44 14.88
CA GLY A 121 -8.71 -11.90 14.85
C GLY A 121 -8.14 -12.51 16.14
N GLU A 122 -7.74 -11.69 17.12
CA GLU A 122 -7.43 -12.15 18.47
C GLU A 122 -8.71 -12.11 19.31
N ILE A 123 -9.08 -13.24 19.92
CA ILE A 123 -10.43 -13.48 20.45
C ILE A 123 -10.80 -12.46 21.55
N ALA A 124 -9.86 -12.15 22.44
CA ALA A 124 -10.12 -11.18 23.51
C ALA A 124 -10.27 -9.76 22.96
N SER A 125 -9.47 -9.37 21.96
CA SER A 125 -9.56 -8.10 21.25
C SER A 125 -10.91 -7.95 20.53
N GLU A 126 -11.40 -9.02 19.88
CA GLU A 126 -12.75 -9.07 19.29
C GLU A 126 -13.83 -8.89 20.35
N HIS A 127 -13.70 -9.55 21.51
CA HIS A 127 -14.63 -9.39 22.62
C HIS A 127 -14.63 -7.96 23.18
N PHE A 128 -13.47 -7.33 23.35
CA PHE A 128 -13.40 -5.95 23.84
C PHE A 128 -14.02 -4.96 22.86
N ALA A 129 -13.67 -5.06 21.58
CA ALA A 129 -14.20 -4.16 20.55
C ALA A 129 -15.71 -4.35 20.34
N GLY A 130 -16.18 -5.59 20.28
CA GLY A 130 -17.58 -5.92 19.97
C GLY A 130 -18.53 -5.95 21.18
N VAL A 131 -18.01 -6.05 22.42
CA VAL A 131 -18.82 -6.15 23.65
C VAL A 131 -18.42 -5.09 24.67
N ARG A 132 -17.18 -5.10 25.17
CA ARG A 132 -16.82 -4.30 26.35
C ARG A 132 -16.83 -2.81 26.07
N TYR A 133 -16.24 -2.32 24.98
CA TYR A 133 -16.24 -0.89 24.66
C TYR A 133 -17.63 -0.32 24.28
N ARG A 134 -18.64 -1.20 24.15
CA ARG A 134 -20.05 -0.87 23.89
C ARG A 134 -20.92 -0.99 25.14
N SER A 135 -20.37 -1.54 26.22
CA SER A 135 -21.07 -1.68 27.49
C SER A 135 -21.08 -0.36 28.28
N PRO A 136 -22.24 0.08 28.79
CA PRO A 136 -22.32 1.24 29.67
C PRO A 136 -21.41 1.14 30.90
N ASP A 137 -21.27 -0.05 31.49
CA ASP A 137 -20.45 -0.26 32.69
C ASP A 137 -18.96 -0.03 32.39
N THR A 138 -18.49 -0.46 31.22
CA THR A 138 -17.09 -0.23 30.81
C THR A 138 -16.88 1.22 30.44
N ALA A 139 -17.84 1.84 29.75
CA ALA A 139 -17.77 3.26 29.41
C ALA A 139 -17.68 4.15 30.66
N GLU A 140 -18.45 3.85 31.70
CA GLU A 140 -18.41 4.55 32.99
C GLU A 140 -17.02 4.42 33.64
N LEU A 141 -16.49 3.20 33.75
CA LEU A 141 -15.15 2.97 34.30
C LEU A 141 -14.06 3.72 33.52
N MET A 142 -14.16 3.73 32.18
CA MET A 142 -13.19 4.38 31.31
C MET A 142 -13.37 5.90 31.24
N SER A 143 -14.51 6.46 31.70
CA SER A 143 -14.77 7.91 31.70
C SER A 143 -13.84 8.69 32.62
N HIS A 144 -13.22 8.02 33.60
CA HIS A 144 -12.21 8.58 34.51
C HIS A 144 -10.80 8.63 33.90
N TYR A 145 -10.64 8.28 32.62
CA TYR A 145 -9.37 8.28 31.91
C TYR A 145 -9.42 9.12 30.65
N ALA A 146 -8.28 9.70 30.28
CA ALA A 146 -8.05 10.12 28.91
C ALA A 146 -7.68 8.88 28.09
N CYS A 147 -8.64 8.36 27.30
CA CYS A 147 -8.48 7.09 26.60
C CYS A 147 -7.84 7.23 25.22
N VAL A 148 -6.91 6.35 24.87
CA VAL A 148 -6.33 6.21 23.53
C VAL A 148 -6.28 4.74 23.12
N ILE A 149 -6.58 4.46 21.86
CA ILE A 149 -6.64 3.10 21.30
C ILE A 149 -5.57 2.94 20.21
N ALA A 150 -4.82 1.84 20.29
CA ALA A 150 -3.81 1.43 19.34
C ALA A 150 -4.25 0.16 18.61
N SER A 151 -4.29 0.21 17.28
CA SER A 151 -4.52 -0.97 16.45
C SER A 151 -3.94 -0.75 15.05
N VAL A 152 -3.36 -1.80 14.45
CA VAL A 152 -2.73 -1.73 13.11
C VAL A 152 -3.69 -1.98 11.94
N TYR A 153 -4.91 -2.42 12.23
CA TYR A 153 -5.86 -2.87 11.21
C TYR A 153 -6.74 -1.73 10.71
N ARG A 154 -7.11 -1.77 9.43
CA ARG A 154 -8.00 -0.78 8.84
C ARG A 154 -9.38 -1.40 8.59
N HIS A 155 -10.42 -0.80 9.15
CA HIS A 155 -11.82 -1.26 9.04
C HIS A 155 -12.66 -0.40 8.08
N THR A 156 -12.22 0.81 7.78
CA THR A 156 -12.84 1.71 6.78
C THR A 156 -11.84 1.97 5.64
N PRO A 157 -12.28 2.05 4.36
CA PRO A 157 -11.38 2.28 3.24
C PRO A 157 -10.57 3.58 3.37
N ARG A 158 -11.19 4.59 3.98
CA ARG A 158 -10.69 5.95 4.14
C ARG A 158 -11.17 6.52 5.47
N ASP A 159 -10.45 7.53 5.96
CA ASP A 159 -10.72 8.20 7.23
C ASP A 159 -11.72 9.36 7.09
N TYR A 160 -11.90 9.85 5.87
CA TYR A 160 -12.84 10.93 5.52
C TYR A 160 -13.54 10.62 4.19
N ASP A 161 -14.78 11.08 4.02
CA ASP A 161 -15.52 10.97 2.77
C ASP A 161 -15.20 12.11 1.77
N GLU A 162 -15.84 12.10 0.61
CA GLU A 162 -15.65 13.12 -0.44
C GLU A 162 -15.98 14.55 0.02
N ASN A 163 -16.80 14.71 1.04
CA ASN A 163 -17.18 16.03 1.59
C ASN A 163 -16.26 16.44 2.74
N GLY A 164 -15.20 15.69 2.99
CA GLY A 164 -14.32 15.89 4.13
C GLY A 164 -14.96 15.52 5.47
N GLN A 165 -16.11 14.84 5.47
CA GLN A 165 -16.71 14.35 6.69
C GLN A 165 -15.96 13.12 7.17
N ARG A 166 -15.62 13.14 8.45
CA ARG A 166 -14.97 12.06 9.16
C ARG A 166 -15.77 10.76 9.06
N VAL A 167 -15.06 9.65 8.86
CA VAL A 167 -15.59 8.29 8.87
C VAL A 167 -15.07 7.58 10.13
N PRO A 168 -15.87 7.57 11.23
CA PRO A 168 -15.58 6.81 12.44
C PRO A 168 -15.18 5.37 12.16
N CYS A 169 -14.18 4.86 12.87
CA CYS A 169 -13.87 3.44 12.85
C CYS A 169 -15.07 2.68 13.42
N PRO A 170 -15.65 1.71 12.71
CA PRO A 170 -16.82 0.98 13.20
C PRO A 170 -16.53 0.22 14.50
N ARG A 171 -15.27 -0.17 14.77
CA ARG A 171 -14.90 -0.83 16.03
C ARG A 171 -14.78 0.16 17.18
N PHE A 172 -14.13 1.30 16.96
CA PHE A 172 -13.71 2.20 18.04
C PHE A 172 -14.48 3.52 18.11
N GLY A 173 -15.41 3.80 17.19
CA GLY A 173 -16.28 4.97 17.25
C GLY A 173 -15.52 6.28 17.06
N THR A 174 -15.23 6.98 18.16
CA THR A 174 -14.75 8.38 18.17
C THR A 174 -13.34 8.59 17.61
N VAL A 175 -12.72 7.59 16.98
CA VAL A 175 -11.45 7.61 16.22
C VAL A 175 -11.66 7.02 14.81
N THR A 176 -10.96 7.54 13.81
CA THR A 176 -10.85 6.94 12.47
C THR A 176 -9.83 5.82 12.48
N CYS A 177 -9.77 5.02 11.40
CA CYS A 177 -8.76 3.98 11.29
C CYS A 177 -7.34 4.53 11.25
N GLY A 178 -7.11 5.62 10.51
CA GLY A 178 -5.83 6.30 10.46
C GLY A 178 -5.34 6.78 11.83
N GLU A 179 -6.24 7.34 12.65
CA GLU A 179 -5.91 7.86 13.98
C GLU A 179 -5.41 6.75 14.92
N HIS A 180 -6.12 5.61 15.02
CA HIS A 180 -5.68 4.54 15.92
C HIS A 180 -4.48 3.73 15.39
N ILE A 181 -4.25 3.72 14.07
CA ILE A 181 -3.03 3.17 13.46
C ILE A 181 -1.84 4.07 13.76
N GLN A 182 -2.02 5.39 13.70
CA GLN A 182 -0.97 6.33 14.02
C GLN A 182 -0.63 6.28 15.52
N ALA A 183 -1.64 6.20 16.39
CA ALA A 183 -1.45 5.99 17.82
C ALA A 183 -0.67 4.70 18.10
N GLU A 184 -0.95 3.60 17.38
CA GLU A 184 -0.17 2.36 17.51
C GLU A 184 1.30 2.55 17.21
N ARG A 185 1.66 3.25 16.14
CA ARG A 185 3.06 3.49 15.77
C ARG A 185 3.81 4.23 16.87
N GLU A 186 3.20 5.30 17.37
CA GLU A 186 3.79 6.11 18.44
C GLU A 186 3.94 5.31 19.74
N LEU A 187 2.90 4.57 20.12
CA LEU A 187 2.90 3.76 21.34
C LEU A 187 3.82 2.54 21.21
N TYR A 188 3.99 1.99 20.01
CA TYR A 188 4.91 0.89 19.73
C TYR A 188 6.35 1.25 20.07
N ASP A 189 6.79 2.43 19.65
CA ASP A 189 8.15 2.92 19.88
C ASP A 189 8.39 3.29 21.34
N ARG A 190 7.35 3.71 22.07
CA ARG A 190 7.48 4.22 23.45
C ARG A 190 7.27 3.17 24.54
N TYR A 191 6.31 2.26 24.36
CA TYR A 191 5.81 1.40 25.44
C TYR A 191 5.78 -0.09 25.09
N PHE A 192 5.94 -0.47 23.81
CA PHE A 192 5.70 -1.87 23.42
C PHE A 192 6.95 -2.76 23.44
N ASP A 193 8.13 -2.21 23.75
CA ASP A 193 9.40 -2.95 23.80
C ASP A 193 9.67 -3.80 22.55
N GLY A 194 9.25 -3.29 21.37
CA GLY A 194 9.38 -3.98 20.10
C GLY A 194 8.45 -5.21 19.94
N ARG A 195 7.41 -5.35 20.76
CA ARG A 195 6.46 -6.48 20.74
C ARG A 195 5.02 -6.02 20.62
N ARG A 196 4.31 -6.47 19.58
CA ARG A 196 2.85 -6.24 19.45
C ARG A 196 2.08 -7.29 20.24
N ILE A 197 1.77 -6.99 21.50
CA ILE A 197 0.98 -7.85 22.38
C ILE A 197 -0.44 -7.28 22.48
N SER A 198 -1.44 -8.14 22.32
CA SER A 198 -2.86 -7.80 22.43
C SER A 198 -3.69 -8.95 23.04
N PRO A 199 -4.77 -8.65 23.78
CA PRO A 199 -5.13 -7.31 24.21
C PRO A 199 -4.14 -6.83 25.29
N ARG A 200 -3.85 -5.53 25.31
CA ARG A 200 -2.96 -4.93 26.32
C ARG A 200 -3.57 -3.61 26.80
N HIS A 201 -3.56 -3.39 28.11
CA HIS A 201 -4.08 -2.18 28.73
C HIS A 201 -3.00 -1.57 29.62
N ILE A 202 -2.61 -0.34 29.32
CA ILE A 202 -1.53 0.38 30.00
C ILE A 202 -2.12 1.63 30.67
N VAL A 203 -1.81 1.85 31.93
CA VAL A 203 -2.19 3.07 32.67
C VAL A 203 -0.97 3.95 32.84
N LEU A 204 -1.08 5.20 32.39
CA LEU A 204 -0.01 6.19 32.50
C LEU A 204 -0.42 7.36 33.41
N ASP A 205 0.56 7.92 34.12
CA ASP A 205 0.40 9.15 34.88
C ASP A 205 0.53 10.42 34.00
N LEU A 206 0.46 11.61 34.62
CA LEU A 206 0.53 12.91 33.90
C LEU A 206 1.91 13.19 33.27
N GLU A 207 2.95 12.48 33.73
CA GLU A 207 4.30 12.48 33.17
C GLU A 207 4.50 11.37 32.13
N ALA A 208 3.41 10.70 31.73
CA ALA A 208 3.41 9.59 30.78
C ALA A 208 4.26 8.38 31.22
N ARG A 209 4.43 8.18 32.53
CA ARG A 209 5.10 7.01 33.10
C ARG A 209 4.09 5.89 33.31
N GLU A 210 4.50 4.68 32.96
CA GLU A 210 3.72 3.47 33.19
C GLU A 210 3.53 3.21 34.68
N THR A 211 2.27 3.02 35.07
CA THR A 211 1.86 2.66 36.45
C THR A 211 1.24 1.26 36.52
N LEU A 212 0.62 0.80 35.44
CA LEU A 212 0.13 -0.57 35.26
C LEU A 212 0.28 -0.99 33.80
N ASP A 213 0.63 -2.25 33.57
CA ASP A 213 0.66 -2.87 32.23
C ASP A 213 0.13 -4.30 32.23
N VAL A 214 -1.09 -4.47 31.71
CA VAL A 214 -1.85 -5.72 31.76
C VAL A 214 -2.03 -6.32 30.38
N PHE A 215 -1.46 -7.50 30.17
CA PHE A 215 -1.63 -8.30 28.95
C PHE A 215 -1.62 -9.81 29.25
N TYR A 216 -2.08 -10.62 28.29
CA TYR A 216 -2.28 -12.08 28.43
C TYR A 216 -3.12 -12.48 29.65
N SER A 217 -4.08 -11.63 30.06
CA SER A 217 -5.01 -11.99 31.11
C SER A 217 -5.97 -13.07 30.63
N TRP A 218 -6.33 -13.98 31.53
CA TRP A 218 -7.24 -15.11 31.30
C TRP A 218 -8.65 -14.87 31.87
N ASP A 219 -9.08 -13.61 32.02
CA ASP A 219 -10.48 -13.27 32.35
C ASP A 219 -10.78 -11.76 32.18
N THR A 220 -12.06 -11.41 32.00
CA THR A 220 -12.50 -10.01 31.91
C THR A 220 -12.37 -9.23 33.22
N GLN A 221 -12.39 -9.92 34.37
CA GLN A 221 -12.40 -9.30 35.69
C GLN A 221 -11.05 -8.66 36.00
N THR A 222 -9.94 -9.29 35.65
CA THR A 222 -8.59 -8.75 35.80
C THR A 222 -8.43 -7.46 35.01
N VAL A 223 -8.89 -7.43 33.75
CA VAL A 223 -8.85 -6.19 32.95
C VAL A 223 -9.76 -5.11 33.56
N THR A 224 -10.93 -5.51 34.08
CA THR A 224 -11.82 -4.57 34.80
C THR A 224 -11.16 -4.05 36.08
N ASN A 225 -10.40 -4.90 36.79
CA ASN A 225 -9.63 -4.52 37.97
C ASN A 225 -8.53 -3.51 37.60
N THR A 226 -7.94 -3.59 36.40
CA THR A 226 -7.01 -2.57 35.88
C THR A 226 -7.68 -1.20 35.83
N PHE A 227 -8.92 -1.11 35.35
CA PHE A 227 -9.67 0.16 35.27
C PHE A 227 -10.05 0.71 36.65
N VAL A 228 -10.28 -0.15 37.64
CA VAL A 228 -10.57 0.29 39.00
C VAL A 228 -9.28 0.71 39.72
N LYS A 229 -8.21 -0.08 39.57
CA LYS A 229 -6.94 0.17 40.25
C LYS A 229 -6.13 1.30 39.64
N GLY A 230 -6.23 1.53 38.34
CA GLY A 230 -5.50 2.62 37.68
C GLY A 230 -5.96 4.02 38.10
N VAL A 231 -7.18 4.17 38.60
CA VAL A 231 -7.70 5.43 39.17
C VAL A 231 -7.65 5.46 40.70
N GLU A 232 -7.20 4.39 41.36
CA GLU A 232 -7.15 4.36 42.82
C GLU A 232 -6.17 5.43 43.34
N GLY A 233 -6.70 6.36 44.15
CA GLY A 233 -5.92 7.48 44.68
C GLY A 233 -5.88 8.73 43.79
N TRP A 234 -6.44 8.69 42.59
CA TRP A 234 -6.67 9.89 41.79
C TRP A 234 -7.88 10.68 42.30
N PRO A 235 -7.87 12.02 42.25
CA PRO A 235 -9.06 12.80 42.52
C PRO A 235 -10.08 12.64 41.38
N GLU A 236 -11.32 13.06 41.64
CA GLU A 236 -12.33 13.15 40.58
C GLU A 236 -11.84 14.04 39.43
N PRO A 237 -12.02 13.62 38.16
CA PRO A 237 -11.75 14.43 36.99
C PRO A 237 -12.29 15.85 37.11
N GLN A 238 -11.43 16.84 36.88
CA GLN A 238 -11.88 18.22 36.82
C GLN A 238 -12.75 18.43 35.59
N PRO A 239 -13.85 19.21 35.70
CA PRO A 239 -14.63 19.57 34.54
C PRO A 239 -13.76 20.37 33.56
N GLY A 240 -14.02 20.19 32.26
CA GLY A 240 -13.41 21.02 31.23
C GLY A 240 -13.81 22.50 31.38
N PRO A 241 -13.11 23.40 30.68
CA PRO A 241 -13.52 24.80 30.59
C PRO A 241 -14.93 24.92 29.99
N GLU A 242 -15.60 26.05 30.24
CA GLU A 242 -16.91 26.31 29.62
C GLU A 242 -16.81 26.23 28.09
N PRO A 243 -17.79 25.62 27.39
CA PRO A 243 -17.72 25.37 25.95
C PRO A 243 -18.02 26.64 25.13
N THR A 244 -17.20 27.68 25.31
CA THR A 244 -17.17 28.83 24.40
C THR A 244 -16.47 28.44 23.10
N LEU A 245 -16.73 29.16 22.01
CA LEU A 245 -16.12 28.85 20.71
C LEU A 245 -14.59 28.88 20.79
N GLU A 246 -14.04 29.82 21.55
CA GLU A 246 -12.60 29.97 21.78
C GLU A 246 -12.02 28.74 22.52
N ASN A 247 -12.69 28.29 23.58
CA ASN A 247 -12.27 27.12 24.34
C ASN A 247 -12.39 25.83 23.52
N LEU A 248 -13.47 25.69 22.73
CA LEU A 248 -13.67 24.54 21.85
C LEU A 248 -12.60 24.47 20.75
N ALA A 249 -12.24 25.61 20.14
CA ALA A 249 -11.17 25.69 19.15
C ALA A 249 -9.79 25.28 19.71
N GLN A 250 -9.59 25.44 21.03
CA GLN A 250 -8.35 25.14 21.75
C GLN A 250 -8.43 23.83 22.54
N SER A 251 -9.48 23.03 22.38
CA SER A 251 -9.65 21.81 23.17
C SER A 251 -9.03 20.60 22.46
N HIS A 252 -8.30 19.79 23.24
CA HIS A 252 -7.82 18.46 22.85
C HIS A 252 -8.87 17.37 23.06
N ALA A 253 -9.95 17.67 23.80
CA ALA A 253 -10.94 16.65 24.18
C ALA A 253 -11.83 16.27 23.00
N VAL A 254 -11.96 14.97 22.75
CA VAL A 254 -12.79 14.44 21.65
C VAL A 254 -14.23 14.94 21.67
N ALA A 255 -14.86 15.06 22.84
CA ALA A 255 -16.23 15.56 22.97
C ALA A 255 -16.37 17.01 22.48
N ASP A 256 -15.38 17.86 22.75
CA ASP A 256 -15.39 19.27 22.34
C ASP A 256 -15.15 19.39 20.83
N ARG A 257 -14.26 18.57 20.28
CA ARG A 257 -14.03 18.46 18.83
C ARG A 257 -15.29 17.99 18.10
N GLU A 258 -15.90 16.90 18.54
CA GLU A 258 -17.13 16.37 17.92
C GLU A 258 -18.28 17.39 18.00
N PHE A 259 -18.37 18.12 19.12
CA PHE A 259 -19.32 19.21 19.26
C PHE A 259 -19.05 20.35 18.26
N LEU A 260 -17.79 20.77 18.09
CA LEU A 260 -17.41 21.81 17.13
C LEU A 260 -17.67 21.37 15.67
N GLU A 261 -17.36 20.12 15.34
CA GLU A 261 -17.65 19.51 14.04
C GLU A 261 -19.16 19.49 13.76
N GLN A 262 -19.97 19.10 14.75
CA GLN A 262 -21.42 19.07 14.64
C GLN A 262 -21.99 20.47 14.49
N GLN A 263 -21.51 21.44 15.28
CA GLN A 263 -21.89 22.84 15.15
C GLN A 263 -21.57 23.39 13.75
N TYR A 264 -20.39 23.08 13.21
CA TYR A 264 -20.05 23.46 11.84
C TYR A 264 -21.00 22.81 10.83
N ALA A 265 -21.27 21.50 10.97
CA ALA A 265 -22.12 20.76 10.04
C ALA A 265 -23.56 21.28 10.00
N THR A 266 -24.17 21.56 11.16
CA THR A 266 -25.58 22.02 11.24
C THR A 266 -25.76 23.53 11.27
N GLY A 267 -24.68 24.27 11.51
CA GLY A 267 -24.72 25.73 11.64
C GLY A 267 -25.08 26.45 10.35
N SER A 268 -25.63 27.64 10.51
CA SER A 268 -25.78 28.63 9.44
C SER A 268 -24.42 28.99 8.83
N ARG A 269 -24.45 29.58 7.64
CA ARG A 269 -23.24 30.06 6.96
C ARG A 269 -22.42 31.03 7.83
N GLU A 270 -23.09 31.90 8.59
CA GLU A 270 -22.44 32.85 9.49
C GLU A 270 -21.83 32.17 10.71
N GLU A 271 -22.49 31.16 11.28
CA GLU A 271 -21.91 30.33 12.35
C GLU A 271 -20.66 29.58 11.87
N ARG A 272 -20.73 28.95 10.69
CA ARG A 272 -19.57 28.29 10.07
C ARG A 272 -18.43 29.26 9.84
N ARG A 273 -18.72 30.48 9.38
CA ARG A 273 -17.73 31.54 9.21
C ARG A 273 -17.08 31.92 10.55
N ARG A 274 -17.88 32.14 11.60
CA ARG A 274 -17.37 32.47 12.94
C ARG A 274 -16.47 31.37 13.50
N ILE A 275 -16.84 30.10 13.32
CA ILE A 275 -16.00 28.95 13.70
C ILE A 275 -14.65 29.02 12.98
N LEU A 276 -14.63 29.19 11.65
CA LEU A 276 -13.36 29.27 10.91
C LEU A 276 -12.53 30.50 11.26
N MET A 277 -13.16 31.61 11.64
CA MET A 277 -12.45 32.80 12.13
C MET A 277 -11.79 32.55 13.49
N ALA A 278 -12.44 31.81 14.39
CA ALA A 278 -11.84 31.43 15.67
C ALA A 278 -10.61 30.52 15.48
N LEU A 279 -10.59 29.70 14.42
CA LEU A 279 -9.45 28.84 14.07
C LEU A 279 -8.28 29.59 13.40
N LEU A 280 -8.43 30.87 13.05
CA LEU A 280 -7.33 31.71 12.54
C LEU A 280 -6.51 32.35 13.66
N GLU A 281 -6.97 32.30 14.91
CA GLU A 281 -6.27 32.90 16.03
C GLU A 281 -4.99 32.10 16.34
N PRO A 282 -3.82 32.75 16.57
CA PRO A 282 -2.52 32.07 16.73
C PRO A 282 -2.41 31.04 17.87
N VAL A 283 -3.42 30.94 18.73
CA VAL A 283 -3.45 30.05 19.92
C VAL A 283 -4.42 28.87 19.69
N ALA A 284 -5.15 28.83 18.58
CA ALA A 284 -6.05 27.73 18.26
C ALA A 284 -5.26 26.44 18.02
N LEU A 285 -5.80 25.30 18.47
CA LEU A 285 -5.28 24.00 18.09
C LEU A 285 -5.71 23.67 16.67
N ASP A 286 -4.99 22.74 16.05
CA ASP A 286 -5.30 22.25 14.73
C ASP A 286 -6.58 21.40 14.76
N GLN A 287 -7.73 22.05 14.57
CA GLN A 287 -9.06 21.44 14.39
C GLN A 287 -9.24 21.00 12.92
N VAL A 288 -8.33 20.14 12.45
CA VAL A 288 -8.20 19.75 11.04
C VAL A 288 -9.47 19.19 10.43
N GLU A 289 -10.34 18.58 11.23
CA GLU A 289 -11.61 17.98 10.81
C GLU A 289 -12.63 19.05 10.39
N VAL A 290 -12.70 20.15 11.13
CA VAL A 290 -13.54 21.31 10.77
C VAL A 290 -12.98 22.00 9.53
N LEU A 291 -11.66 22.20 9.47
CA LEU A 291 -11.00 22.78 8.31
C LEU A 291 -11.24 21.94 7.06
N ARG A 292 -11.12 20.61 7.17
CA ARG A 292 -11.36 19.67 6.10
C ARG A 292 -12.80 19.75 5.56
N LYS A 293 -13.82 19.71 6.42
CA LYS A 293 -15.24 19.88 6.03
C LYS A 293 -15.47 21.20 5.28
N ALA A 294 -14.79 22.26 5.70
CA ALA A 294 -14.89 23.57 5.04
C ALA A 294 -14.20 23.59 3.68
N ILE A 295 -13.01 22.99 3.55
CA ILE A 295 -12.21 22.99 2.32
C ILE A 295 -12.87 22.17 1.21
N PHE A 296 -13.42 21.00 1.54
CA PHE A 296 -14.10 20.12 0.59
C PHE A 296 -15.61 20.40 0.47
N GLY A 297 -16.11 21.40 1.21
CA GLY A 297 -17.47 21.90 1.06
C GLY A 297 -17.68 22.73 -0.21
N LEU A 298 -18.95 22.99 -0.53
CA LEU A 298 -19.34 23.73 -1.75
C LEU A 298 -19.19 25.26 -1.63
N ASP A 299 -18.92 25.79 -0.44
CA ASP A 299 -18.79 27.24 -0.21
C ASP A 299 -17.34 27.71 -0.39
N LEU A 300 -17.05 28.32 -1.54
CA LEU A 300 -15.71 28.77 -1.92
C LEU A 300 -15.11 29.80 -0.96
N GLU A 301 -15.93 30.59 -0.27
CA GLU A 301 -15.45 31.58 0.70
C GLU A 301 -15.00 30.89 1.99
N LEU A 302 -15.81 29.96 2.50
CA LEU A 302 -15.47 29.18 3.69
C LEU A 302 -14.26 28.28 3.42
N ALA A 303 -14.17 27.65 2.23
CA ALA A 303 -13.00 26.87 1.82
C ALA A 303 -11.73 27.72 1.81
N ARG A 304 -11.79 28.97 1.32
CA ARG A 304 -10.66 29.89 1.36
C ARG A 304 -10.26 30.28 2.78
N LEU A 305 -11.21 30.56 3.67
CA LEU A 305 -10.92 30.84 5.08
C LEU A 305 -10.28 29.63 5.77
N ALA A 306 -10.78 28.43 5.52
CA ALA A 306 -10.24 27.22 6.09
C ALA A 306 -8.83 26.90 5.57
N ARG A 307 -8.53 27.14 4.29
CA ARG A 307 -7.15 27.04 3.77
C ARG A 307 -6.21 28.04 4.43
N LYS A 308 -6.67 29.25 4.77
CA LYS A 308 -5.88 30.23 5.51
C LYS A 308 -5.58 29.74 6.93
N ALA A 309 -6.59 29.25 7.64
CA ALA A 309 -6.40 28.68 8.99
C ALA A 309 -5.47 27.47 8.94
N LEU A 310 -5.66 26.58 7.96
CA LEU A 310 -4.78 25.45 7.73
C LEU A 310 -3.32 25.88 7.49
N ALA A 311 -3.10 26.98 6.78
CA ALA A 311 -1.76 27.49 6.52
C ALA A 311 -1.04 28.00 7.77
N GLU A 312 -1.74 28.27 8.87
CA GLU A 312 -1.16 28.67 10.16
C GLU A 312 -0.88 27.47 11.09
N CYS A 313 -1.42 26.29 10.76
CA CYS A 313 -1.24 25.06 11.52
C CYS A 313 0.16 24.45 11.34
N GLU A 314 0.68 23.80 12.40
CA GLU A 314 2.04 23.20 12.40
C GLU A 314 2.06 21.71 12.83
N THR A 315 0.91 21.05 13.01
CA THR A 315 0.88 19.62 13.36
C THR A 315 1.01 18.69 12.14
N GLU A 316 1.40 17.44 12.38
CA GLU A 316 1.43 16.40 11.33
C GLU A 316 0.04 16.17 10.69
N GLY A 317 -1.05 16.30 11.46
CA GLY A 317 -2.41 16.20 10.92
C GLY A 317 -2.77 17.35 9.97
N ALA A 318 -2.24 18.56 10.21
CA ALA A 318 -2.37 19.67 9.28
C ALA A 318 -1.56 19.44 8.01
N LEU A 319 -0.34 18.91 8.13
CA LEU A 319 0.48 18.52 6.98
C LEU A 319 -0.21 17.45 6.11
N ASP A 320 -0.86 16.47 6.74
CA ASP A 320 -1.70 15.48 6.06
C ASP A 320 -2.80 16.15 5.22
N LEU A 321 -3.53 17.09 5.82
CA LEU A 321 -4.59 17.82 5.12
C LEU A 321 -4.03 18.73 4.03
N MET A 322 -2.90 19.42 4.23
CA MET A 322 -2.23 20.21 3.19
C MET A 322 -1.86 19.34 1.99
N ALA A 323 -1.26 18.18 2.24
CA ALA A 323 -0.87 17.23 1.19
C ALA A 323 -2.08 16.74 0.37
N GLU A 324 -3.24 16.60 1.01
CA GLU A 324 -4.47 16.23 0.32
C GLU A 324 -5.06 17.39 -0.48
N VAL A 325 -5.17 18.59 0.11
CA VAL A 325 -5.72 19.77 -0.54
C VAL A 325 -4.89 20.21 -1.74
N LEU A 326 -3.57 20.03 -1.69
CA LEU A 326 -2.68 20.34 -2.82
C LEU A 326 -2.87 19.41 -4.03
N LYS A 327 -3.59 18.28 -3.87
CA LYS A 327 -3.98 17.40 -4.99
C LYS A 327 -5.12 17.98 -5.81
N GLU A 328 -5.94 18.84 -5.20
CA GLU A 328 -7.11 19.44 -5.84
C GLU A 328 -6.75 20.66 -6.71
N PRO A 329 -7.57 20.97 -7.72
CA PRO A 329 -7.45 22.21 -8.49
C PRO A 329 -7.93 23.41 -7.67
N ILE A 330 -7.03 23.97 -6.86
CA ILE A 330 -7.26 25.21 -6.09
C ILE A 330 -6.64 26.42 -6.79
N LYS A 331 -7.05 27.63 -6.39
CA LYS A 331 -6.48 28.88 -6.91
C LYS A 331 -4.98 28.97 -6.59
N ASP A 332 -4.19 29.50 -7.52
CA ASP A 332 -2.73 29.61 -7.38
C ASP A 332 -2.30 30.37 -6.12
N GLU A 333 -3.03 31.43 -5.74
CA GLU A 333 -2.80 32.17 -4.49
C GLU A 333 -2.90 31.26 -3.25
N ASP A 334 -3.96 30.45 -3.17
CA ASP A 334 -4.19 29.55 -2.05
C ASP A 334 -3.18 28.38 -2.08
N ARG A 335 -2.80 27.92 -3.29
CA ARG A 335 -1.75 26.89 -3.47
C ARG A 335 -0.40 27.37 -2.96
N GLN A 336 0.04 28.56 -3.36
CA GLN A 336 1.31 29.14 -2.93
C GLN A 336 1.34 29.37 -1.42
N MET A 337 0.22 29.79 -0.83
CA MET A 337 0.09 29.94 0.62
C MET A 337 0.29 28.60 1.37
N LEU A 338 -0.36 27.54 0.92
CA LEU A 338 -0.19 26.20 1.52
C LEU A 338 1.23 25.67 1.31
N LEU A 339 1.81 25.85 0.12
CA LEU A 339 3.20 25.46 -0.13
C LEU A 339 4.19 26.24 0.75
N ALA A 340 3.94 27.52 1.01
CA ALA A 340 4.73 28.30 1.95
C ALA A 340 4.59 27.77 3.40
N ALA A 341 3.41 27.29 3.79
CA ALA A 341 3.24 26.63 5.09
C ALA A 341 4.02 25.32 5.18
N VAL A 342 3.92 24.46 4.16
CA VAL A 342 4.72 23.23 4.05
C VAL A 342 6.23 23.54 4.11
N GLU A 343 6.69 24.57 3.42
CA GLU A 343 8.09 25.01 3.45
C GLU A 343 8.53 25.44 4.85
N ARG A 344 7.70 26.17 5.61
CA ARG A 344 8.01 26.51 7.01
C ARG A 344 8.12 25.26 7.89
N MET A 345 7.18 24.33 7.76
CA MET A 345 7.17 23.06 8.49
C MET A 345 8.36 22.15 8.11
N SER A 346 8.94 22.34 6.93
CA SER A 346 10.12 21.59 6.48
C SER A 346 11.32 21.73 7.43
N ALA A 347 11.42 22.83 8.19
CA ALA A 347 12.49 23.03 9.16
C ALA A 347 12.50 21.95 10.26
N THR A 348 11.33 21.42 10.63
CA THR A 348 11.15 20.51 11.77
C THR A 348 10.60 19.14 11.38
N SER A 349 9.91 19.02 10.24
CA SER A 349 9.31 17.76 9.77
C SER A 349 10.00 17.23 8.50
N PRO A 350 10.65 16.05 8.54
CA PRO A 350 11.19 15.39 7.34
C PRO A 350 10.12 15.11 6.27
N ARG A 351 8.88 14.90 6.70
CA ARG A 351 7.74 14.69 5.81
C ARG A 351 7.39 15.96 5.06
N ALA A 352 7.38 17.11 5.74
CA ALA A 352 7.18 18.42 5.11
C ALA A 352 8.29 18.74 4.10
N LYS A 353 9.56 18.43 4.42
CA LYS A 353 10.68 18.54 3.45
C LYS A 353 10.41 17.76 2.17
N THR A 354 9.94 16.51 2.30
CA THR A 354 9.61 15.67 1.15
C THR A 354 8.47 16.27 0.34
N LEU A 355 7.42 16.76 0.99
CA LEU A 355 6.27 17.36 0.33
C LEU A 355 6.63 18.68 -0.41
N ALA A 356 7.47 19.52 0.20
CA ALA A 356 7.98 20.74 -0.43
C ALA A 356 8.81 20.41 -1.68
N ALA A 357 9.76 19.48 -1.56
CA ALA A 357 10.61 19.05 -2.68
C ALA A 357 9.79 18.40 -3.80
N LEU A 358 8.76 17.62 -3.45
CA LEU A 358 7.81 17.02 -4.39
C LEU A 358 7.11 18.09 -5.24
N HIS A 359 6.46 19.06 -4.61
CA HIS A 359 5.71 20.08 -5.34
C HIS A 359 6.61 21.02 -6.14
N SER A 360 7.80 21.32 -5.62
CA SER A 360 8.81 22.06 -6.38
C SER A 360 9.25 21.27 -7.61
N GLY A 361 9.59 19.98 -7.44
CA GLY A 361 10.06 19.14 -8.53
C GLY A 361 9.01 18.82 -9.60
N LEU A 362 7.72 18.85 -9.25
CA LEU A 362 6.62 18.72 -10.22
C LEU A 362 6.37 20.00 -11.04
N THR A 363 6.80 21.16 -10.55
CA THR A 363 6.59 22.46 -11.23
C THR A 363 7.82 22.94 -11.98
N LEU A 364 9.01 22.51 -11.57
CA LEU A 364 10.27 22.82 -12.25
C LEU A 364 10.38 22.12 -13.61
N GLU A 365 10.92 22.84 -14.58
CA GLU A 365 11.45 22.23 -15.81
C GLU A 365 12.82 21.61 -15.52
N SER A 366 13.11 20.48 -16.17
CA SER A 366 14.46 19.89 -16.08
C SER A 366 15.47 20.78 -16.78
N LYS A 367 16.57 21.08 -16.09
CA LYS A 367 17.73 21.81 -16.64
C LYS A 367 18.54 20.97 -17.63
N HIS A 368 18.45 19.63 -17.51
CA HIS A 368 19.23 18.70 -18.32
C HIS A 368 18.45 18.13 -19.52
N LEU A 369 17.12 18.12 -19.42
CA LEU A 369 16.23 17.53 -20.40
C LEU A 369 15.21 18.55 -20.88
N SER A 370 15.44 19.08 -22.09
CA SER A 370 14.41 19.87 -22.77
C SER A 370 13.43 18.96 -23.50
N MET A 371 12.14 19.24 -23.37
CA MET A 371 11.14 18.56 -24.16
C MET A 371 11.33 18.91 -25.64
N PRO A 372 11.51 17.92 -26.54
CA PRO A 372 11.63 18.21 -27.97
C PRO A 372 10.32 18.84 -28.48
N ALA A 373 10.43 19.82 -29.38
CA ALA A 373 9.28 20.36 -30.10
C ALA A 373 8.58 19.25 -30.90
N GLU A 374 7.27 19.38 -31.14
CA GLU A 374 6.49 18.36 -31.87
C GLU A 374 7.06 18.07 -33.26
N GLU A 375 7.55 19.10 -33.96
CA GLU A 375 8.21 18.96 -35.27
C GLU A 375 9.51 18.12 -35.16
N THR A 376 10.29 18.29 -34.10
CA THR A 376 11.51 17.51 -33.84
C THR A 376 11.20 16.04 -33.53
N LEU A 377 10.05 15.76 -32.90
CA LEU A 377 9.57 14.40 -32.65
C LEU A 377 9.17 13.67 -33.93
N ALA A 378 8.52 14.37 -34.87
CA ALA A 378 8.15 13.80 -36.18
C ALA A 378 9.39 13.45 -37.01
N VAL A 379 10.37 14.36 -37.10
CA VAL A 379 11.65 14.11 -37.78
C VAL A 379 12.43 12.98 -37.10
N ALA A 380 12.43 12.93 -35.76
CA ALA A 380 13.05 11.84 -35.00
C ALA A 380 12.42 10.47 -35.23
N TYR A 381 11.11 10.44 -35.48
CA TYR A 381 10.37 9.22 -35.81
C TYR A 381 10.70 8.76 -37.23
N GLU A 382 10.73 9.69 -38.19
CA GLU A 382 11.13 9.40 -39.58
C GLU A 382 12.59 8.96 -39.68
N SER A 383 13.50 9.57 -38.92
CA SER A 383 14.92 9.18 -38.89
C SER A 383 15.15 7.84 -38.20
N ALA A 384 14.40 7.52 -37.15
CA ALA A 384 14.41 6.18 -36.54
C ALA A 384 13.84 5.09 -37.47
N ALA A 385 12.97 5.47 -38.42
CA ALA A 385 12.49 4.56 -39.47
C ALA A 385 13.52 4.36 -40.60
N ARG A 386 14.50 5.26 -40.76
CA ARG A 386 15.65 5.04 -41.65
C ARG A 386 16.60 4.06 -40.95
N ARG A 387 17.08 3.05 -41.68
CA ARG A 387 18.09 2.12 -41.14
C ARG A 387 19.34 2.91 -40.76
N ALA A 388 19.76 2.82 -39.50
CA ALA A 388 21.06 3.28 -39.07
C ALA A 388 22.16 2.66 -39.96
N PRO A 389 23.30 3.34 -40.17
CA PRO A 389 24.43 2.75 -40.87
C PRO A 389 24.76 1.38 -40.28
N SER A 390 24.90 0.37 -41.13
CA SER A 390 25.28 -0.98 -40.69
C SER A 390 26.61 -0.94 -39.94
N VAL A 391 26.82 -1.87 -39.00
CA VAL A 391 28.12 -2.04 -38.32
C VAL A 391 29.26 -2.12 -39.33
N ASP A 392 29.06 -2.78 -40.47
CA ASP A 392 30.05 -2.89 -41.55
C ASP A 392 30.50 -1.51 -42.08
N ALA A 393 29.55 -0.62 -42.40
CA ALA A 393 29.85 0.74 -42.85
C ALA A 393 30.59 1.57 -41.79
N ARG A 394 30.31 1.35 -40.50
CA ARG A 394 31.04 2.00 -39.39
C ARG A 394 32.43 1.40 -39.20
N ALA A 395 32.57 0.11 -39.43
CA ALA A 395 33.86 -0.58 -39.38
C ALA A 395 34.76 -0.07 -40.51
N GLU A 396 34.25 0.03 -41.73
CA GLU A 396 34.97 0.61 -42.88
C GLU A 396 35.42 2.06 -42.60
N ALA A 397 34.57 2.87 -41.97
CA ALA A 397 34.93 4.25 -41.60
C ALA A 397 36.02 4.31 -40.52
N ALA A 398 35.94 3.46 -39.49
CA ALA A 398 36.96 3.37 -38.45
C ALA A 398 38.29 2.82 -38.99
N GLU A 399 38.27 1.85 -39.92
CA GLU A 399 39.46 1.33 -40.59
C GLU A 399 40.12 2.35 -41.52
N ALA A 400 39.31 3.17 -42.21
CA ALA A 400 39.83 4.27 -43.05
C ALA A 400 40.50 5.37 -42.22
N SER A 401 40.04 5.58 -40.98
CA SER A 401 40.50 6.64 -40.08
C SER A 401 40.74 6.12 -38.65
N PRO A 402 41.73 5.24 -38.42
CA PRO A 402 41.90 4.52 -37.14
C PRO A 402 42.38 5.40 -35.97
N ARG A 403 42.75 6.65 -36.25
CA ARG A 403 43.12 7.65 -35.23
C ARG A 403 42.05 8.73 -35.05
N ASP A 404 40.95 8.64 -35.79
CA ASP A 404 39.81 9.53 -35.59
C ASP A 404 38.96 8.99 -34.44
N PRO A 405 38.99 9.63 -33.25
CA PRO A 405 38.21 9.15 -32.11
C PRO A 405 36.70 9.10 -32.38
N ALA A 406 36.17 9.95 -33.28
CA ALA A 406 34.75 9.97 -33.61
C ALA A 406 34.32 8.75 -34.44
N ALA A 407 35.17 8.31 -35.37
CA ALA A 407 34.94 7.11 -36.18
C ALA A 407 34.99 5.84 -35.33
N VAL A 408 35.99 5.72 -34.46
CA VAL A 408 36.14 4.57 -33.53
C VAL A 408 34.96 4.52 -32.55
N LEU A 409 34.54 5.65 -31.98
CA LEU A 409 33.37 5.70 -31.10
C LEU A 409 32.07 5.35 -31.84
N GLY A 410 31.92 5.80 -33.09
CA GLY A 410 30.77 5.45 -33.92
C GLY A 410 30.67 3.94 -34.21
N LEU A 411 31.80 3.24 -34.32
CA LEU A 411 31.82 1.78 -34.42
C LEU A 411 31.37 1.13 -33.10
N ALA A 412 31.86 1.60 -31.96
CA ALA A 412 31.44 1.10 -30.65
C ALA A 412 29.92 1.23 -30.43
N GLU A 413 29.33 2.37 -30.80
CA GLU A 413 27.88 2.60 -30.72
C GLU A 413 27.09 1.64 -31.62
N ALA A 414 27.56 1.38 -32.84
CA ALA A 414 26.89 0.48 -33.78
C ALA A 414 26.96 -0.98 -33.32
N MET A 415 28.12 -1.42 -32.80
CA MET A 415 28.27 -2.74 -32.18
C MET A 415 27.35 -2.87 -30.96
N LEU A 416 27.30 -1.86 -30.11
CA LEU A 416 26.42 -1.83 -28.94
C LEU A 416 24.93 -1.90 -29.34
N GLU A 417 24.51 -1.21 -30.40
CA GLU A 417 23.14 -1.29 -30.91
C GLU A 417 22.79 -2.70 -31.44
N GLN A 418 23.69 -3.34 -32.19
CA GLN A 418 23.50 -4.75 -32.58
C GLN A 418 23.40 -5.65 -31.35
N SER A 419 24.20 -5.37 -30.33
CA SER A 419 24.18 -6.11 -29.08
C SER A 419 22.80 -6.07 -28.39
N LEU A 420 22.00 -5.02 -28.59
CA LEU A 420 20.66 -4.86 -28.02
C LEU A 420 19.56 -5.55 -28.84
N THR A 421 19.83 -5.85 -30.11
CA THR A 421 18.83 -6.36 -31.06
C THR A 421 19.13 -7.79 -31.56
N ALA A 422 20.37 -8.25 -31.43
CA ALA A 422 20.82 -9.56 -31.88
C ALA A 422 20.29 -10.72 -31.03
N GLU A 423 20.34 -11.94 -31.58
CA GLU A 423 20.11 -13.17 -30.81
C GLU A 423 21.06 -13.25 -29.61
N LYS A 424 20.57 -13.79 -28.49
CA LYS A 424 21.29 -13.87 -27.22
C LYS A 424 22.74 -14.36 -27.34
N ARG A 425 23.01 -15.34 -28.22
CA ARG A 425 24.36 -15.91 -28.44
C ARG A 425 25.37 -14.93 -29.04
N TYR A 426 24.93 -13.93 -29.80
CA TYR A 426 25.79 -12.91 -30.43
C TYR A 426 25.77 -11.58 -29.69
N ALA A 427 24.70 -11.34 -28.93
CA ALA A 427 24.54 -10.13 -28.15
C ALA A 427 25.75 -9.87 -27.23
N ASP A 428 26.25 -10.90 -26.54
CA ASP A 428 27.38 -10.75 -25.62
C ASP A 428 28.70 -10.45 -26.36
N LEU A 429 28.95 -11.09 -27.50
CA LEU A 429 30.13 -10.82 -28.33
C LEU A 429 30.16 -9.37 -28.82
N PHE A 430 29.04 -8.87 -29.36
CA PHE A 430 28.95 -7.48 -29.80
C PHE A 430 29.14 -6.48 -28.64
N ALA A 431 28.71 -6.82 -27.42
CA ALA A 431 28.94 -5.94 -26.27
C ALA A 431 30.41 -5.95 -25.82
N ASP A 432 31.08 -7.09 -25.87
CA ASP A 432 32.50 -7.19 -25.56
C ASP A 432 33.36 -6.42 -26.58
N ASP A 433 33.03 -6.54 -27.88
CA ASP A 433 33.67 -5.77 -28.96
C ASP A 433 33.39 -4.27 -28.83
N ALA A 434 32.14 -3.89 -28.54
CA ALA A 434 31.77 -2.50 -28.28
C ALA A 434 32.54 -1.93 -27.08
N ARG A 435 32.75 -2.72 -26.02
CA ARG A 435 33.51 -2.30 -24.84
C ARG A 435 34.98 -2.06 -25.19
N ALA A 436 35.63 -2.99 -25.89
CA ALA A 436 37.02 -2.84 -26.30
C ALA A 436 37.20 -1.59 -27.19
N THR A 437 36.30 -1.43 -28.17
CA THR A 437 36.31 -0.30 -29.11
C THR A 437 36.04 1.04 -28.42
N ALA A 438 35.15 1.07 -27.42
CA ALA A 438 34.90 2.28 -26.63
C ALA A 438 36.12 2.71 -25.80
N GLU A 439 36.86 1.76 -25.21
CA GLU A 439 38.09 2.06 -24.47
C GLU A 439 39.23 2.51 -25.40
N GLU A 440 39.30 1.98 -26.63
CA GLU A 440 40.20 2.51 -27.65
C GLU A 440 39.83 3.95 -28.03
N ALA A 441 38.56 4.24 -28.29
CA ALA A 441 38.08 5.60 -28.54
C ALA A 441 38.40 6.54 -27.37
N ALA A 442 38.27 6.06 -26.13
CA ALA A 442 38.66 6.82 -24.93
C ALA A 442 40.15 7.19 -24.94
N SER A 443 41.02 6.25 -25.31
CA SER A 443 42.48 6.50 -25.41
C SER A 443 42.85 7.53 -26.49
N LEU A 444 41.97 7.71 -27.48
CA LEU A 444 42.09 8.71 -28.56
C LEU A 444 41.43 10.06 -28.22
N ASN A 445 40.97 10.25 -26.98
CA ASN A 445 40.23 11.44 -26.52
C ASN A 445 38.90 11.66 -27.26
N ALA A 446 38.13 10.59 -27.47
CA ALA A 446 36.77 10.71 -27.96
C ALA A 446 35.88 11.55 -27.04
N ASP A 447 34.78 12.03 -27.60
CA ASP A 447 33.80 12.85 -26.90
C ASP A 447 33.37 12.18 -25.58
N PRO A 448 33.67 12.79 -24.42
CA PRO A 448 33.41 12.19 -23.11
C PRO A 448 31.91 11.96 -22.88
N THR A 449 31.05 12.77 -23.50
CA THR A 449 29.59 12.68 -23.36
C THR A 449 29.05 11.43 -24.06
N ARG A 450 29.37 11.22 -25.34
CA ARG A 450 29.00 9.99 -26.07
C ARG A 450 29.66 8.75 -25.47
N LEU A 451 30.90 8.85 -25.02
CA LEU A 451 31.60 7.74 -24.37
C LEU A 451 30.90 7.32 -23.06
N ALA A 452 30.45 8.27 -22.25
CA ALA A 452 29.68 7.98 -21.03
C ALA A 452 28.37 7.26 -21.34
N ALA A 453 27.66 7.65 -22.41
CA ALA A 453 26.45 6.95 -22.86
C ALA A 453 26.71 5.48 -23.22
N VAL A 454 27.75 5.20 -24.00
CA VAL A 454 28.15 3.83 -24.37
C VAL A 454 28.52 3.02 -23.12
N ARG A 455 29.35 3.59 -22.23
CA ARG A 455 29.74 2.95 -20.96
C ARG A 455 28.55 2.66 -20.05
N ALA A 456 27.57 3.56 -19.99
CA ALA A 456 26.36 3.37 -19.19
C ALA A 456 25.60 2.10 -19.61
N VAL A 457 25.36 1.94 -20.92
CA VAL A 457 24.63 0.78 -21.46
C VAL A 457 25.44 -0.51 -21.32
N LEU A 458 26.75 -0.47 -21.55
CA LEU A 458 27.64 -1.62 -21.36
C LEU A 458 27.66 -2.10 -19.90
N ALA A 459 27.74 -1.18 -18.95
CA ALA A 459 27.70 -1.49 -17.52
C ALA A 459 26.35 -2.08 -17.09
N TRP A 460 25.24 -1.55 -17.63
CA TRP A 460 23.91 -2.11 -17.39
C TRP A 460 23.81 -3.56 -17.88
N ARG A 461 24.36 -3.85 -19.08
CA ARG A 461 24.37 -5.20 -19.64
C ARG A 461 25.20 -6.19 -18.83
N SER A 462 26.30 -5.76 -18.22
CA SER A 462 27.11 -6.60 -17.34
C SER A 462 26.55 -6.74 -15.92
N GLY A 463 25.42 -6.09 -15.61
CA GLY A 463 24.81 -6.09 -14.28
C GLY A 463 25.45 -5.11 -13.29
N ASP A 464 26.38 -4.25 -13.72
CA ASP A 464 26.95 -3.18 -12.90
C ASP A 464 26.05 -1.94 -12.92
N PHE A 465 24.92 -2.05 -12.24
CA PHE A 465 23.88 -1.02 -12.23
C PHE A 465 24.32 0.29 -11.58
N ARG A 466 25.35 0.28 -10.72
CA ARG A 466 25.88 1.49 -10.11
C ARG A 466 26.65 2.30 -11.14
N THR A 467 27.63 1.69 -11.79
CA THR A 467 28.41 2.34 -12.84
C THR A 467 27.51 2.76 -13.99
N ALA A 468 26.51 1.94 -14.35
CA ALA A 468 25.54 2.29 -15.38
C ALA A 468 24.80 3.60 -15.10
N ARG A 469 24.31 3.79 -13.86
CA ARG A 469 23.60 5.01 -13.43
C ARG A 469 24.53 6.21 -13.41
N ASP A 470 25.72 6.08 -12.81
CA ASP A 470 26.69 7.17 -12.69
C ASP A 470 27.10 7.69 -14.08
N GLN A 471 27.37 6.78 -15.03
CA GLN A 471 27.69 7.14 -16.41
C GLN A 471 26.49 7.73 -17.16
N ALA A 472 25.26 7.26 -16.92
CA ALA A 472 24.07 7.86 -17.53
C ALA A 472 23.84 9.31 -17.06
N VAL A 473 24.06 9.57 -15.76
CA VAL A 473 24.02 10.94 -15.21
C VAL A 473 25.09 11.80 -15.88
N THR A 474 26.33 11.32 -15.96
CA THR A 474 27.41 12.04 -16.65
C THR A 474 27.07 12.34 -18.12
N ALA A 475 26.47 11.39 -18.85
CA ALA A 475 26.06 11.61 -20.23
C ALA A 475 24.97 12.70 -20.33
N VAL A 476 23.91 12.60 -19.53
CA VAL A 476 22.77 13.53 -19.61
C VAL A 476 23.13 14.93 -19.13
N GLU A 477 23.88 15.06 -18.03
CA GLU A 477 24.28 16.37 -17.49
C GLU A 477 25.29 17.09 -18.40
N ASN A 478 26.07 16.35 -19.21
CA ASN A 478 26.94 16.90 -20.25
C ASN A 478 26.25 17.01 -21.63
N GLU A 479 24.93 17.18 -21.63
CA GLU A 479 24.11 17.52 -22.81
C GLU A 479 24.03 16.44 -23.91
N TYR A 480 24.28 15.15 -23.61
CA TYR A 480 24.20 14.05 -24.61
C TYR A 480 22.91 14.07 -25.44
N LEU A 481 21.79 14.43 -24.81
CA LEU A 481 20.46 14.37 -25.41
C LEU A 481 20.05 15.63 -26.18
N LEU A 482 20.78 16.74 -26.03
CA LEU A 482 20.55 18.00 -26.75
C LEU A 482 21.28 18.04 -28.11
N LEU A 483 22.20 17.10 -28.36
CA LEU A 483 23.05 17.05 -29.56
C LEU A 483 22.32 16.73 -30.88
N ARG A 484 20.99 16.52 -30.87
CA ARG A 484 20.19 16.28 -32.09
C ARG A 484 20.06 17.50 -33.01
N ASN A 485 20.39 18.71 -32.56
CA ASN A 485 20.17 19.94 -33.32
C ASN A 485 21.41 20.44 -34.11
N THR A 486 22.50 19.66 -34.20
CA THR A 486 23.64 20.02 -35.05
C THR A 486 23.63 19.12 -36.29
N GLU A 487 23.93 19.69 -37.46
CA GLU A 487 23.81 19.12 -38.82
C GLU A 487 24.52 17.75 -39.07
N ASN A 488 25.11 17.13 -38.04
CA ASN A 488 25.67 15.79 -38.05
C ASN A 488 24.66 14.74 -37.51
N GLU A 489 23.57 14.54 -38.26
CA GLU A 489 22.45 13.63 -37.95
C GLU A 489 22.86 12.14 -37.78
N GLU A 490 24.08 11.75 -38.16
CA GLU A 490 24.48 10.33 -38.17
C GLU A 490 24.94 9.79 -36.81
N SER A 491 25.16 10.61 -35.78
CA SER A 491 26.04 10.19 -34.67
C SER A 491 25.41 9.52 -33.43
N GLN A 492 24.08 9.36 -33.34
CA GLN A 492 23.44 8.79 -32.15
C GLN A 492 22.39 7.71 -32.46
N THR A 493 22.51 6.55 -31.81
CA THR A 493 21.57 5.44 -32.03
C THR A 493 20.35 5.54 -31.10
N PRO A 494 19.11 5.44 -31.63
CA PRO A 494 17.87 5.50 -30.86
C PRO A 494 17.80 4.60 -29.62
N ALA A 495 18.38 3.39 -29.72
CA ALA A 495 18.33 2.38 -28.66
C ALA A 495 19.27 2.70 -27.48
N ILE A 496 20.47 3.24 -27.76
CA ILE A 496 21.39 3.71 -26.70
C ILE A 496 20.75 4.88 -25.97
N GLN A 497 20.20 5.85 -26.71
CA GLN A 497 19.55 7.03 -26.15
C GLN A 497 18.41 6.66 -25.19
N GLU A 498 17.53 5.74 -25.61
CA GLU A 498 16.44 5.24 -24.78
C GLU A 498 16.96 4.60 -23.49
N ARG A 499 17.99 3.75 -23.60
CA ARG A 499 18.56 3.07 -22.43
C ARG A 499 19.22 4.05 -21.46
N VAL A 500 19.95 5.05 -21.97
CA VAL A 500 20.57 6.10 -21.15
C VAL A 500 19.51 6.91 -20.40
N LEU A 501 18.41 7.30 -21.07
CA LEU A 501 17.28 7.99 -20.43
C LEU A 501 16.66 7.17 -19.28
N ARG A 502 16.47 5.87 -19.49
CA ARG A 502 15.95 4.97 -18.44
C ARG A 502 16.93 4.85 -17.26
N LEU A 503 18.23 4.71 -17.53
CA LEU A 503 19.26 4.64 -16.49
C LEU A 503 19.39 5.95 -15.71
N PHE A 504 19.24 7.10 -16.38
CA PHE A 504 19.24 8.41 -15.77
C PHE A 504 18.02 8.60 -14.83
N ALA A 505 16.83 8.26 -15.32
CA ALA A 505 15.61 8.22 -14.52
C ALA A 505 15.78 7.30 -13.29
N ASP A 506 16.34 6.11 -13.47
CA ASP A 506 16.65 5.17 -12.39
C ASP A 506 17.64 5.74 -11.37
N ALA A 507 18.64 6.50 -11.81
CA ALA A 507 19.61 7.17 -10.95
C ALA A 507 18.92 8.20 -10.05
N ARG A 508 18.13 9.11 -10.63
CA ARG A 508 17.37 10.12 -9.87
C ARG A 508 16.38 9.50 -8.89
N ARG A 509 15.65 8.48 -9.34
CA ARG A 509 14.75 7.68 -8.48
C ARG A 509 15.48 7.06 -7.28
N ALA A 510 16.67 6.50 -7.51
CA ALA A 510 17.48 5.89 -6.44
C ALA A 510 17.98 6.94 -5.44
N LEU A 511 18.39 8.13 -5.90
CA LEU A 511 18.80 9.24 -5.04
C LEU A 511 17.66 9.72 -4.15
N ILE A 512 16.47 9.94 -4.71
CA ILE A 512 15.28 10.34 -3.95
C ILE A 512 14.91 9.29 -2.90
N ARG A 513 14.86 8.00 -3.29
CA ARG A 513 14.57 6.90 -2.35
C ARG A 513 15.58 6.83 -1.20
N ARG A 514 16.86 7.05 -1.49
CA ARG A 514 17.91 7.05 -0.49
C ARG A 514 17.72 8.22 0.49
N ALA A 515 17.54 9.44 -0.03
CA ALA A 515 17.35 10.63 0.80
C ALA A 515 16.11 10.49 1.70
N TYR A 516 14.98 10.05 1.13
CA TYR A 516 13.74 9.80 1.87
C TYR A 516 13.94 8.81 3.03
N ARG A 517 14.55 7.65 2.78
CA ARG A 517 14.83 6.65 3.83
C ARG A 517 15.76 7.18 4.93
N GLN A 518 16.60 8.15 4.60
CA GLN A 518 17.56 8.76 5.52
C GLN A 518 16.99 10.02 6.19
N GLY A 519 15.73 10.40 5.90
CA GLY A 519 15.14 11.66 6.37
C GLY A 519 15.90 12.91 5.89
N GLN A 520 16.65 12.78 4.79
CA GLN A 520 17.46 13.84 4.21
C GLN A 520 16.67 14.62 3.17
N GLU A 521 17.02 15.89 3.04
CA GLU A 521 16.56 16.74 1.94
C GLU A 521 17.12 16.20 0.61
N TRP A 522 16.34 16.36 -0.45
CA TRP A 522 16.73 15.98 -1.81
C TRP A 522 16.38 17.09 -2.79
N ASP A 523 17.22 17.24 -3.82
CA ASP A 523 17.09 18.30 -4.80
C ASP A 523 15.81 18.10 -5.64
N PRO A 524 14.87 19.08 -5.65
CA PRO A 524 13.68 19.02 -6.49
C PRO A 524 13.97 18.75 -7.98
N GLU A 525 15.15 19.15 -8.46
CA GLU A 525 15.62 18.89 -9.83
C GLU A 525 15.63 17.40 -10.16
N TRP A 526 15.88 16.53 -9.18
CA TRP A 526 15.89 15.07 -9.43
C TRP A 526 14.51 14.56 -9.87
N LEU A 527 13.43 15.17 -9.38
CA LEU A 527 12.07 14.80 -9.78
C LEU A 527 11.69 15.46 -11.11
N SER A 528 12.11 16.69 -11.39
CA SER A 528 11.87 17.32 -12.70
C SER A 528 12.59 16.56 -13.81
N ASP A 529 13.85 16.18 -13.59
CA ASP A 529 14.63 15.28 -14.46
C ASP A 529 13.93 13.97 -14.72
N LEU A 530 13.42 13.33 -13.66
CA LEU A 530 12.69 12.08 -13.76
C LEU A 530 11.44 12.25 -14.64
N ASN A 531 10.61 13.27 -14.34
CA ASN A 531 9.41 13.59 -15.11
C ASN A 531 9.74 13.86 -16.60
N ALA A 532 10.79 14.62 -16.88
CA ALA A 532 11.21 14.95 -18.23
C ALA A 532 11.67 13.69 -19.00
N ALA A 533 12.49 12.83 -18.37
CA ALA A 533 12.94 11.58 -18.98
C ALA A 533 11.76 10.67 -19.37
N TYR A 534 10.81 10.48 -18.46
CA TYR A 534 9.60 9.68 -18.73
C TYR A 534 8.70 10.31 -19.80
N SER A 535 8.58 11.64 -19.81
CA SER A 535 7.81 12.36 -20.82
C SER A 535 8.41 12.21 -22.21
N ILE A 536 9.75 12.27 -22.34
CA ILE A 536 10.46 12.02 -23.59
C ILE A 536 10.25 10.57 -24.06
N LEU A 537 10.43 9.59 -23.17
CA LEU A 537 10.23 8.17 -23.50
C LEU A 537 8.79 7.88 -23.95
N THR A 538 7.80 8.51 -23.30
CA THR A 538 6.39 8.36 -23.64
C THR A 538 6.07 8.96 -25.02
N ARG A 539 6.47 10.21 -25.27
CA ARG A 539 6.21 10.91 -26.55
C ARG A 539 6.92 10.26 -27.73
N THR A 540 8.15 9.77 -27.54
CA THR A 540 8.92 9.09 -28.60
C THR A 540 8.41 7.69 -28.92
N GLY A 541 7.47 7.17 -28.15
CA GLY A 541 6.90 5.86 -28.40
C GLY A 541 7.77 4.70 -27.89
N ARG A 542 8.81 4.98 -27.08
CA ARG A 542 9.83 4.00 -26.69
C ARG A 542 9.70 3.48 -25.26
N ILE A 543 8.68 3.93 -24.54
CA ILE A 543 8.35 3.39 -23.22
C ILE A 543 7.50 2.11 -23.38
N ASP A 544 7.74 1.14 -22.52
CA ASP A 544 6.90 -0.05 -22.33
C ASP A 544 5.94 0.13 -21.14
N ASP A 545 4.96 -0.76 -21.02
CA ASP A 545 3.93 -0.71 -19.99
C ASP A 545 4.52 -0.88 -18.57
N ALA A 546 5.44 -1.83 -18.40
CA ALA A 546 6.14 -2.07 -17.15
C ALA A 546 6.86 -0.81 -16.64
N THR A 547 7.52 -0.07 -17.53
CA THR A 547 8.24 1.17 -17.18
C THR A 547 7.30 2.32 -16.85
N MET A 548 6.16 2.44 -17.54
CA MET A 548 5.12 3.40 -17.15
C MET A 548 4.53 3.09 -15.78
N VAL A 549 4.28 1.80 -15.49
CA VAL A 549 3.76 1.36 -14.19
C VAL A 549 4.80 1.54 -13.08
N ASP A 550 6.07 1.26 -13.33
CA ASP A 550 7.16 1.53 -12.39
C ASP A 550 7.27 3.01 -12.02
N PHE A 551 6.98 3.90 -12.98
CA PHE A 551 6.95 5.34 -12.74
C PHE A 551 5.72 5.78 -11.97
N TYR A 552 4.56 5.25 -12.34
CA TYR A 552 3.33 5.40 -11.56
C TYR A 552 3.56 5.01 -10.10
N ASP A 553 4.13 3.82 -9.85
CA ASP A 553 4.37 3.30 -8.51
C ASP A 553 5.33 4.20 -7.73
N PHE A 554 6.35 4.74 -8.39
CA PHE A 554 7.25 5.71 -7.76
C PHE A 554 6.53 7.00 -7.38
N LEU A 555 5.75 7.60 -8.29
CA LEU A 555 5.00 8.83 -8.03
C LEU A 555 3.96 8.64 -6.94
N ALA A 556 3.22 7.52 -6.97
CA ALA A 556 2.26 7.18 -5.94
C ALA A 556 2.94 7.01 -4.58
N TRP A 557 4.09 6.31 -4.53
CA TRP A 557 4.87 6.10 -3.31
C TRP A 557 5.34 7.41 -2.66
N ILE A 558 5.80 8.38 -3.45
CA ILE A 558 6.27 9.68 -2.92
C ILE A 558 5.13 10.67 -2.65
N GLY A 559 3.88 10.32 -2.96
CA GLY A 559 2.70 11.14 -2.69
C GLY A 559 2.25 12.05 -3.84
N ALA A 560 2.85 11.95 -5.04
CA ALA A 560 2.44 12.69 -6.24
C ALA A 560 1.19 12.08 -6.91
N THR A 561 0.12 11.84 -6.14
CA THR A 561 -1.07 11.09 -6.59
C THR A 561 -1.70 11.64 -7.88
N PRO A 562 -1.91 12.97 -8.07
CA PRO A 562 -2.50 13.47 -9.31
C PRO A 562 -1.67 13.12 -10.54
N ARG A 563 -0.35 13.38 -10.47
CA ARG A 563 0.57 13.07 -11.57
C ARG A 563 0.71 11.57 -11.80
N ALA A 564 0.71 10.76 -10.74
CA ALA A 564 0.67 9.30 -10.85
C ALA A 564 -0.59 8.88 -11.63
N ASN A 565 -1.77 9.38 -11.25
CA ASN A 565 -3.03 9.04 -11.90
C ASN A 565 -3.06 9.42 -13.39
N GLU A 566 -2.45 10.54 -13.77
CA GLU A 566 -2.25 10.89 -15.19
C GLU A 566 -1.39 9.84 -15.91
N VAL A 567 -0.24 9.46 -15.33
CA VAL A 567 0.66 8.44 -15.89
C VAL A 567 -0.05 7.10 -16.04
N LEU A 568 -0.86 6.69 -15.06
CA LEU A 568 -1.65 5.46 -15.15
C LEU A 568 -2.73 5.55 -16.24
N GLY A 569 -3.39 6.70 -16.37
CA GLY A 569 -4.35 6.96 -17.45
C GLY A 569 -3.70 6.86 -18.83
N ASP A 570 -2.52 7.46 -18.99
CA ASP A 570 -1.73 7.37 -20.22
C ASP A 570 -1.28 5.92 -20.51
N ALA A 571 -0.87 5.18 -19.47
CA ALA A 571 -0.50 3.78 -19.59
C ALA A 571 -1.67 2.93 -20.09
N LEU A 572 -2.86 3.07 -19.50
CA LEU A 572 -4.06 2.34 -19.91
C LEU A 572 -4.57 2.75 -21.30
N LYS A 573 -4.39 4.01 -21.69
CA LYS A 573 -4.73 4.49 -23.03
C LYS A 573 -3.82 3.87 -24.09
N ARG A 574 -2.53 3.74 -23.77
CA ARG A 574 -1.49 3.24 -24.66
C ARG A 574 -1.42 1.72 -24.71
N PHE A 575 -1.60 1.07 -23.57
CA PHE A 575 -1.53 -0.37 -23.35
C PHE A 575 -2.82 -0.87 -22.70
N PRO A 576 -3.95 -0.87 -23.44
CA PRO A 576 -5.26 -1.24 -22.90
C PRO A 576 -5.37 -2.70 -22.48
N ASP A 577 -4.41 -3.53 -22.85
CA ASP A 577 -4.26 -4.95 -22.53
C ASP A 577 -3.20 -5.21 -21.44
N SER A 578 -2.58 -4.16 -20.88
CA SER A 578 -1.55 -4.30 -19.85
C SER A 578 -2.15 -4.76 -18.51
N SER A 579 -1.85 -6.01 -18.15
CA SER A 579 -2.30 -6.60 -16.88
C SER A 579 -1.78 -5.84 -15.66
N VAL A 580 -0.54 -5.35 -15.71
CA VAL A 580 0.09 -4.59 -14.63
C VAL A 580 -0.53 -3.20 -14.46
N ALA A 581 -0.90 -2.52 -15.55
CA ALA A 581 -1.61 -1.24 -15.47
C ALA A 581 -3.03 -1.44 -14.88
N HIS A 582 -3.74 -2.48 -15.33
CA HIS A 582 -5.05 -2.81 -14.78
C HIS A 582 -5.00 -3.23 -13.31
N GLU A 583 -3.92 -3.86 -12.85
CA GLU A 583 -3.71 -4.14 -11.42
C GLU A 583 -3.65 -2.86 -10.59
N ARG A 584 -2.86 -1.87 -11.01
CA ARG A 584 -2.78 -0.57 -10.34
C ARG A 584 -4.10 0.18 -10.36
N LEU A 585 -4.81 0.14 -11.48
CA LEU A 585 -6.15 0.71 -11.60
C LEU A 585 -7.12 0.09 -10.59
N ARG A 586 -7.14 -1.24 -10.44
CA ARG A 586 -8.02 -1.91 -9.46
C ARG A 586 -7.70 -1.47 -8.04
N SER A 587 -6.42 -1.47 -7.66
CA SER A 587 -5.98 -1.01 -6.33
C SER A 587 -6.40 0.44 -6.07
N LYS A 588 -6.23 1.31 -7.07
CA LYS A 588 -6.64 2.72 -7.01
C LYS A 588 -8.16 2.83 -6.78
N LEU A 589 -8.98 2.19 -7.61
CA LEU A 589 -10.44 2.28 -7.53
C LEU A 589 -10.99 1.72 -6.21
N LEU A 590 -10.42 0.60 -5.73
CA LEU A 590 -10.76 0.04 -4.42
C LEU A 590 -10.44 1.00 -3.28
N TYR A 591 -9.29 1.69 -3.36
CA TYR A 591 -8.89 2.66 -2.37
C TYR A 591 -9.81 3.89 -2.39
N GLU A 592 -10.14 4.40 -3.57
CA GLU A 592 -10.94 5.64 -3.74
C GLU A 592 -12.41 5.43 -3.37
N GLY A 593 -13.03 4.32 -3.80
CA GLY A 593 -14.47 4.12 -3.66
C GLY A 593 -14.90 2.67 -3.45
N GLY A 594 -13.99 1.80 -3.01
CA GLY A 594 -14.33 0.44 -2.63
C GLY A 594 -14.74 -0.47 -3.81
N PRO A 595 -15.34 -1.64 -3.50
CA PRO A 595 -15.78 -2.59 -4.51
C PRO A 595 -16.84 -2.01 -5.47
N GLU A 596 -17.68 -1.09 -5.00
CA GLU A 596 -18.73 -0.46 -5.81
C GLU A 596 -18.16 0.44 -6.90
N MET A 597 -17.20 1.32 -6.56
CA MET A 597 -16.51 2.16 -7.56
C MET A 597 -15.73 1.31 -8.55
N LEU A 598 -15.08 0.25 -8.06
CA LEU A 598 -14.34 -0.70 -8.89
C LEU A 598 -15.24 -1.30 -9.98
N GLU A 599 -16.37 -1.89 -9.61
CA GLU A 599 -17.28 -2.51 -10.58
C GLU A 599 -17.96 -1.48 -11.48
N THR A 600 -18.36 -0.33 -10.94
CA THR A 600 -18.99 0.75 -11.71
C THR A 600 -18.06 1.24 -12.84
N TRP A 601 -16.78 1.46 -12.53
CA TRP A 601 -15.81 1.93 -13.52
C TRP A 601 -15.66 0.95 -14.69
N TYR A 602 -15.48 -0.34 -14.40
CA TYR A 602 -15.35 -1.37 -15.45
C TYR A 602 -16.64 -1.55 -16.24
N GLY A 603 -17.80 -1.53 -15.57
CA GLY A 603 -19.11 -1.62 -16.21
C GLY A 603 -19.38 -0.45 -17.17
N GLU A 604 -19.13 0.78 -16.75
CA GLU A 604 -19.24 1.97 -17.60
C GLU A 604 -18.30 1.89 -18.80
N ARG A 605 -17.06 1.43 -18.59
CA ARG A 605 -16.08 1.34 -19.67
C ARG A 605 -16.51 0.28 -20.69
N LEU A 606 -16.96 -0.89 -20.24
CA LEU A 606 -17.49 -1.94 -21.12
C LEU A 606 -18.68 -1.43 -21.96
N GLY A 607 -19.60 -0.68 -21.36
CA GLY A 607 -20.74 -0.09 -22.08
C GLY A 607 -20.36 0.90 -23.18
N ARG A 608 -19.14 1.46 -23.15
CA ARG A 608 -18.63 2.40 -24.17
C ARG A 608 -17.86 1.73 -25.32
N VAL A 609 -17.58 0.42 -25.25
CA VAL A 609 -16.71 -0.26 -26.22
C VAL A 609 -17.46 -0.86 -27.42
N GLU A 610 -18.75 -0.57 -27.57
CA GLU A 610 -19.56 -1.04 -28.72
C GLU A 610 -19.02 -0.61 -30.11
N THR A 611 -18.03 0.30 -30.20
CA THR A 611 -17.46 0.79 -31.47
C THR A 611 -16.09 0.24 -31.87
N GLU A 612 -15.38 -0.53 -31.01
CA GLU A 612 -14.04 -1.07 -31.32
C GLU A 612 -13.90 -2.53 -30.83
N ALA A 613 -14.28 -3.49 -31.66
CA ALA A 613 -14.45 -4.90 -31.31
C ALA A 613 -13.25 -5.54 -30.58
N SER A 614 -12.00 -5.21 -30.94
CA SER A 614 -10.80 -5.80 -30.32
C SER A 614 -10.43 -5.21 -28.95
N ARG A 615 -10.87 -4.00 -28.61
CA ARG A 615 -10.63 -3.39 -27.28
C ARG A 615 -11.64 -3.84 -26.23
N GLY A 616 -12.80 -4.35 -26.65
CA GLY A 616 -13.87 -4.80 -25.75
C GLY A 616 -13.58 -6.12 -25.09
N GLU A 617 -12.79 -6.97 -25.76
CA GLU A 617 -12.55 -8.33 -25.32
C GLU A 617 -11.62 -8.37 -24.09
N HIS A 618 -10.42 -7.81 -24.15
CA HIS A 618 -9.51 -7.77 -22.99
C HIS A 618 -10.10 -7.03 -21.79
N LEU A 619 -10.85 -5.95 -22.03
CA LEU A 619 -11.51 -5.22 -20.96
C LEU A 619 -12.55 -6.08 -20.22
N ALA A 620 -13.25 -6.99 -20.91
CA ALA A 620 -14.24 -7.88 -20.30
C ALA A 620 -13.58 -8.86 -19.32
N TRP A 621 -12.40 -9.39 -19.67
CA TRP A 621 -11.61 -10.21 -18.75
C TRP A 621 -11.21 -9.41 -17.49
N PHE A 622 -10.71 -8.18 -17.67
CA PHE A 622 -10.34 -7.34 -16.52
C PHE A 622 -11.55 -6.96 -15.65
N ALA A 623 -12.72 -6.78 -16.24
CA ALA A 623 -13.98 -6.56 -15.52
C ALA A 623 -14.39 -7.80 -14.70
N GLY A 624 -14.28 -9.01 -15.27
CA GLY A 624 -14.51 -10.26 -14.55
C GLY A 624 -13.59 -10.41 -13.33
N TYR A 625 -12.30 -10.10 -13.52
CA TYR A 625 -11.33 -10.11 -12.43
C TYR A 625 -11.64 -9.02 -11.38
N ALA A 626 -12.07 -7.83 -11.81
CA ALA A 626 -12.49 -6.76 -10.92
C ALA A 626 -13.70 -7.17 -10.05
N SER A 627 -14.73 -7.80 -10.62
CA SER A 627 -15.87 -8.33 -9.87
C SER A 627 -15.47 -9.44 -8.89
N LEU A 628 -14.50 -10.29 -9.24
CA LEU A 628 -13.95 -11.29 -8.31
C LEU A 628 -13.31 -10.60 -7.09
N VAL A 629 -12.50 -9.57 -7.32
CA VAL A 629 -11.88 -8.77 -6.26
C VAL A 629 -12.92 -8.02 -5.41
N ALA A 630 -13.99 -7.53 -6.05
CA ALA A 630 -15.10 -6.86 -5.38
C ALA A 630 -15.83 -7.82 -4.43
N ALA A 631 -16.10 -9.05 -4.89
CA ALA A 631 -16.73 -10.11 -4.11
C ALA A 631 -15.98 -10.42 -2.81
N GLU A 632 -14.65 -10.48 -2.88
CA GLU A 632 -13.80 -10.76 -1.72
C GLU A 632 -13.81 -9.61 -0.71
N ASN A 633 -13.82 -8.36 -1.20
CA ASN A 633 -13.93 -7.19 -0.34
C ASN A 633 -15.27 -7.18 0.40
N HIS A 634 -16.38 -7.44 -0.29
CA HIS A 634 -17.70 -7.55 0.32
C HIS A 634 -17.75 -8.66 1.38
N ARG A 635 -17.24 -9.85 1.06
CA ARG A 635 -17.24 -10.98 2.00
C ARG A 635 -16.43 -10.68 3.27
N ARG A 636 -15.25 -10.04 3.16
CA ARG A 636 -14.45 -9.64 4.34
C ARG A 636 -15.18 -8.66 5.25
N ARG A 637 -16.13 -7.90 4.69
CA ARG A 637 -17.02 -6.99 5.43
C ARG A 637 -18.34 -7.65 5.86
N SER A 638 -18.46 -8.98 5.71
CA SER A 638 -19.68 -9.75 5.96
C SER A 638 -20.90 -9.30 5.14
N GLN A 639 -20.68 -8.61 4.01
CA GLN A 639 -21.69 -8.18 3.05
C GLN A 639 -21.97 -9.34 2.08
N PHE A 640 -22.60 -10.39 2.58
CA PHE A 640 -22.67 -11.67 1.88
C PHE A 640 -23.54 -11.64 0.61
N ASP A 641 -24.60 -10.84 0.59
CA ASP A 641 -25.47 -10.74 -0.59
C ASP A 641 -24.76 -10.02 -1.73
N GLU A 642 -24.04 -8.94 -1.43
CA GLU A 642 -23.20 -8.19 -2.36
C GLU A 642 -22.03 -9.04 -2.86
N ALA A 643 -21.41 -9.84 -1.98
CA ALA A 643 -20.36 -10.79 -2.36
C ALA A 643 -20.88 -11.83 -3.37
N LEU A 644 -22.03 -12.45 -3.11
CA LEU A 644 -22.64 -13.42 -4.02
C LEU A 644 -23.00 -12.80 -5.36
N ALA A 645 -23.53 -11.57 -5.37
CA ALA A 645 -23.85 -10.84 -6.60
C ALA A 645 -22.58 -10.54 -7.42
N SER A 646 -21.49 -10.14 -6.77
CA SER A 646 -20.21 -9.84 -7.42
C SER A 646 -19.56 -11.10 -8.00
N TYR A 647 -19.61 -12.24 -7.31
CA TYR A 647 -19.15 -13.51 -7.88
C TYR A 647 -19.98 -13.93 -9.10
N ALA A 648 -21.30 -13.71 -9.08
CA ALA A 648 -22.15 -14.01 -10.23
C ALA A 648 -21.76 -13.16 -11.45
N ARG A 649 -21.54 -11.85 -11.26
CA ARG A 649 -21.04 -10.95 -12.31
C ARG A 649 -19.67 -11.38 -12.85
N ALA A 650 -18.74 -11.78 -11.96
CA ALA A 650 -17.43 -12.28 -12.38
C ALA A 650 -17.57 -13.50 -13.32
N ILE A 651 -18.44 -14.46 -12.96
CA ILE A 651 -18.73 -15.64 -13.78
C ILE A 651 -19.30 -15.23 -15.14
N GLU A 652 -20.30 -14.32 -15.16
CA GLU A 652 -20.90 -13.82 -16.40
C GLU A 652 -19.86 -13.16 -17.33
N HIS A 653 -18.95 -12.34 -16.78
CA HIS A 653 -17.88 -11.72 -17.55
C HIS A 653 -16.91 -12.73 -18.15
N PHE A 654 -16.44 -13.70 -17.35
CA PHE A 654 -15.50 -14.71 -17.83
C PHE A 654 -16.12 -15.69 -18.83
N ASP A 655 -17.35 -16.15 -18.60
CA ASP A 655 -18.06 -17.02 -19.55
C ASP A 655 -18.39 -16.27 -20.84
N GLY A 656 -18.77 -14.99 -20.77
CA GLY A 656 -18.99 -14.15 -21.95
C GLY A 656 -17.73 -13.87 -22.76
N HIS A 657 -16.57 -13.77 -22.09
CA HIS A 657 -15.27 -13.54 -22.71
C HIS A 657 -14.65 -14.81 -23.31
N GLY A 658 -14.65 -15.92 -22.55
CA GLY A 658 -14.04 -17.20 -22.95
C GLY A 658 -14.62 -17.81 -24.22
N ILE A 659 -15.86 -17.45 -24.59
CA ILE A 659 -16.50 -17.86 -25.85
C ILE A 659 -15.90 -17.15 -27.08
N ARG A 660 -15.21 -16.01 -26.91
CA ARG A 660 -14.81 -15.13 -28.02
C ARG A 660 -13.32 -15.16 -28.37
N VAL A 661 -12.46 -15.65 -27.46
CA VAL A 661 -11.00 -15.68 -27.66
C VAL A 661 -10.43 -17.04 -27.25
N ASP A 662 -10.18 -17.93 -28.22
CA ASP A 662 -9.71 -19.30 -28.01
C ASP A 662 -8.42 -19.40 -27.16
N SER A 663 -7.56 -18.38 -27.18
CA SER A 663 -6.30 -18.38 -26.41
C SER A 663 -6.46 -18.08 -24.92
N VAL A 664 -7.66 -17.77 -24.43
CA VAL A 664 -7.93 -17.33 -23.04
C VAL A 664 -9.02 -18.19 -22.36
N GLU A 665 -9.48 -19.27 -23.01
CA GLU A 665 -10.56 -20.13 -22.51
C GLU A 665 -10.16 -20.84 -21.20
N ASP A 666 -8.96 -21.44 -21.13
CA ASP A 666 -8.48 -22.13 -19.92
C ASP A 666 -8.32 -21.17 -18.73
N ASP A 667 -7.83 -19.96 -19.00
CA ASP A 667 -7.65 -18.91 -18.00
C ASP A 667 -9.01 -18.39 -17.49
N SER A 668 -9.98 -18.19 -18.37
CA SER A 668 -11.34 -17.81 -17.99
C SER A 668 -12.02 -18.92 -17.17
N ALA A 669 -11.86 -20.19 -17.57
CA ALA A 669 -12.39 -21.34 -16.82
C ALA A 669 -11.74 -21.46 -15.43
N HIS A 670 -10.46 -21.13 -15.30
CA HIS A 670 -9.78 -21.04 -14.02
C HIS A 670 -10.45 -20.04 -13.08
N TYR A 671 -10.67 -18.79 -13.51
CA TYR A 671 -11.29 -17.78 -12.65
C TYR A 671 -12.79 -18.04 -12.38
N VAL A 672 -13.53 -18.66 -13.30
CA VAL A 672 -14.91 -19.12 -13.03
C VAL A 672 -14.92 -20.18 -11.93
N ALA A 673 -13.99 -21.15 -11.97
CA ALA A 673 -13.87 -22.15 -10.92
C ALA A 673 -13.56 -21.51 -9.56
N LEU A 674 -12.67 -20.51 -9.51
CA LEU A 674 -12.38 -19.77 -8.28
C LEU A 674 -13.58 -18.97 -7.76
N ALA A 675 -14.32 -18.29 -8.65
CA ALA A 675 -15.53 -17.56 -8.28
C ALA A 675 -16.60 -18.49 -7.68
N LEU A 676 -16.78 -19.68 -8.26
CA LEU A 676 -17.70 -20.71 -7.74
C LEU A 676 -17.28 -21.23 -6.37
N ALA A 677 -15.98 -21.44 -6.14
CA ALA A 677 -15.45 -21.82 -4.83
C ALA A 677 -15.65 -20.70 -3.79
N GLY A 678 -15.43 -19.45 -4.18
CA GLY A 678 -15.72 -18.27 -3.35
C GLY A 678 -17.20 -18.17 -2.96
N ARG A 679 -18.13 -18.43 -3.90
CA ARG A 679 -19.57 -18.54 -3.59
C ARG A 679 -19.85 -19.66 -2.61
N ALA A 680 -19.24 -20.84 -2.79
CA ALA A 680 -19.41 -21.96 -1.87
C ALA A 680 -19.00 -21.57 -0.44
N ARG A 681 -17.89 -20.83 -0.30
CA ARG A 681 -17.42 -20.32 0.99
C ARG A 681 -18.45 -19.39 1.65
N VAL A 682 -18.95 -18.39 0.92
CA VAL A 682 -19.95 -17.45 1.43
C VAL A 682 -21.21 -18.18 1.91
N LEU A 683 -21.73 -19.11 1.10
CA LEU A 683 -22.92 -19.89 1.44
C LEU A 683 -22.69 -20.75 2.69
N MET A 684 -21.50 -21.34 2.83
CA MET A 684 -21.13 -22.13 4.02
C MET A 684 -21.04 -21.26 5.28
N GLU A 685 -20.52 -20.03 5.17
CA GLU A 685 -20.45 -19.06 6.27
C GLU A 685 -21.85 -18.61 6.72
N ARG A 686 -22.82 -18.57 5.80
CA ARG A 686 -24.25 -18.33 6.10
C ARG A 686 -25.01 -19.57 6.62
N GLY A 687 -24.36 -20.71 6.78
CA GLY A 687 -25.02 -21.97 7.13
C GLY A 687 -25.87 -22.60 6.01
N GLN A 688 -25.77 -22.09 4.78
CA GLN A 688 -26.48 -22.61 3.60
C GLN A 688 -25.69 -23.75 2.96
N LEU A 689 -25.53 -24.85 3.70
CA LEU A 689 -24.62 -25.96 3.35
C LEU A 689 -24.95 -26.63 2.00
N GLU A 690 -26.24 -26.73 1.65
CA GLU A 690 -26.66 -27.32 0.37
C GLU A 690 -26.24 -26.47 -0.83
N GLY A 691 -26.52 -25.16 -0.78
CA GLY A 691 -26.05 -24.21 -1.79
C GLY A 691 -24.52 -24.17 -1.89
N ALA A 692 -23.84 -24.24 -0.74
CA ALA A 692 -22.38 -24.32 -0.69
C ALA A 692 -21.85 -25.56 -1.42
N THR A 693 -22.50 -26.71 -1.22
CA THR A 693 -22.14 -27.97 -1.86
C THR A 693 -22.31 -27.87 -3.38
N GLY A 694 -23.45 -27.35 -3.85
CA GLY A 694 -23.70 -27.17 -5.28
C GLY A 694 -22.66 -26.27 -5.96
N ALA A 695 -22.35 -25.13 -5.34
CA ALA A 695 -21.33 -24.21 -5.88
C ALA A 695 -19.92 -24.82 -5.90
N LEU A 696 -19.55 -25.59 -4.87
CA LEU A 696 -18.27 -26.28 -4.80
C LEU A 696 -18.15 -27.37 -5.88
N MET A 697 -19.18 -28.19 -6.06
CA MET A 697 -19.18 -29.22 -7.11
C MET A 697 -19.09 -28.60 -8.50
N ALA A 698 -19.77 -27.47 -8.74
CA ALA A 698 -19.66 -26.73 -9.99
C ALA A 698 -18.24 -26.19 -10.20
N SER A 699 -17.58 -25.69 -9.15
CA SER A 699 -16.17 -25.25 -9.21
C SER A 699 -15.23 -26.38 -9.64
N LEU A 700 -15.28 -27.53 -8.93
CA LEU A 700 -14.42 -28.68 -9.22
C LEU A 700 -14.70 -29.28 -10.60
N SER A 701 -15.96 -29.23 -11.06
CA SER A 701 -16.32 -29.70 -12.41
C SER A 701 -15.88 -28.74 -13.51
N ARG A 702 -15.84 -27.43 -13.24
CA ARG A 702 -15.47 -26.41 -14.23
C ARG A 702 -14.00 -26.54 -14.63
N ARG A 703 -13.11 -26.67 -13.64
CA ARG A 703 -11.66 -26.87 -13.86
C ARG A 703 -11.01 -27.50 -12.62
N PRO A 704 -10.89 -28.85 -12.56
CA PRO A 704 -10.29 -29.57 -11.43
C PRO A 704 -8.91 -29.06 -11.02
N GLU A 705 -8.10 -28.63 -11.99
CA GLU A 705 -6.72 -28.16 -11.80
C GLU A 705 -6.64 -26.87 -10.97
N SER A 706 -7.75 -26.13 -10.86
CA SER A 706 -7.85 -24.92 -10.03
C SER A 706 -8.09 -25.23 -8.54
N ALA A 707 -8.31 -26.49 -8.16
CA ALA A 707 -8.72 -26.87 -6.81
C ALA A 707 -7.67 -26.55 -5.73
N ALA A 708 -6.39 -26.52 -6.10
CA ALA A 708 -5.27 -26.16 -5.23
C ALA A 708 -4.88 -24.67 -5.30
N SER A 709 -5.47 -23.91 -6.21
CA SER A 709 -5.15 -22.50 -6.37
C SER A 709 -5.79 -21.69 -5.25
N LEU A 710 -5.03 -20.73 -4.74
CA LEU A 710 -5.53 -19.77 -3.78
C LEU A 710 -6.51 -18.83 -4.50
N TYR A 711 -7.73 -18.71 -3.98
CA TYR A 711 -8.59 -17.60 -4.38
C TYR A 711 -8.21 -16.33 -3.60
N GLY A 712 -8.93 -15.23 -3.78
CA GLY A 712 -8.56 -13.89 -3.27
C GLY A 712 -8.44 -13.73 -1.73
N LEU A 713 -8.54 -14.81 -0.97
CA LEU A 713 -8.30 -14.88 0.48
C LEU A 713 -7.07 -15.68 0.88
N GLY A 714 -6.35 -16.28 -0.05
CA GLY A 714 -5.32 -17.25 0.34
C GLY A 714 -5.90 -18.55 0.91
N ILE A 715 -7.15 -18.90 0.55
CA ILE A 715 -7.75 -20.20 0.85
C ILE A 715 -7.93 -20.93 -0.49
N THR A 716 -7.93 -22.26 -0.48
CA THR A 716 -8.14 -23.07 -1.69
C THR A 716 -9.58 -23.61 -1.76
N PRO A 717 -10.10 -23.95 -2.95
CA PRO A 717 -11.33 -24.75 -3.08
C PRO A 717 -11.29 -26.03 -2.24
N ILE A 718 -10.12 -26.68 -2.13
CA ILE A 718 -9.93 -27.87 -1.29
C ILE A 718 -10.10 -27.58 0.21
N ALA A 719 -9.56 -26.47 0.71
CA ALA A 719 -9.76 -26.08 2.11
C ALA A 719 -11.26 -25.84 2.39
N THR A 720 -11.96 -25.19 1.47
CA THR A 720 -13.42 -25.01 1.56
C THR A 720 -14.16 -26.36 1.54
N ALA A 721 -13.77 -27.29 0.67
CA ALA A 721 -14.33 -28.63 0.61
C ALA A 721 -14.16 -29.42 1.92
N LYS A 722 -12.94 -29.39 2.50
CA LYS A 722 -12.64 -30.04 3.78
C LYS A 722 -13.51 -29.49 4.92
N MET A 723 -13.68 -28.17 4.99
CA MET A 723 -14.54 -27.53 5.98
C MET A 723 -16.02 -27.87 5.77
N LEU A 724 -16.49 -27.86 4.52
CA LEU A 724 -17.87 -28.18 4.20
C LEU A 724 -18.21 -29.63 4.54
N LYS A 725 -17.30 -30.57 4.27
CA LYS A 725 -17.40 -31.96 4.69
C LYS A 725 -17.53 -32.08 6.21
N ALA A 726 -16.70 -31.37 6.97
CA ALA A 726 -16.77 -31.37 8.44
C ALA A 726 -18.12 -30.86 8.95
N LYS A 727 -18.62 -29.74 8.39
CA LYS A 727 -19.93 -29.19 8.74
C LYS A 727 -21.09 -30.15 8.44
N TRP A 728 -21.05 -30.89 7.33
CA TRP A 728 -22.07 -31.91 7.05
C TRP A 728 -22.02 -33.09 8.03
N ALA A 729 -20.81 -33.52 8.43
CA ALA A 729 -20.65 -34.54 9.45
C ALA A 729 -21.21 -34.09 10.81
N GLU A 730 -20.95 -32.84 11.21
CA GLU A 730 -21.53 -32.22 12.42
C GLU A 730 -23.06 -32.13 12.35
N ALA A 731 -23.61 -31.83 11.17
CA ALA A 731 -25.05 -31.80 10.93
C ALA A 731 -25.70 -33.20 10.85
N GLY A 732 -24.92 -34.29 10.90
CA GLY A 732 -25.41 -35.66 10.79
C GLY A 732 -25.78 -36.12 9.38
N ASP A 733 -25.40 -35.38 8.34
CA ASP A 733 -25.68 -35.71 6.93
C ASP A 733 -24.47 -36.44 6.31
N ALA A 734 -24.36 -37.73 6.63
CA ALA A 734 -23.26 -38.57 6.16
C ALA A 734 -23.23 -38.72 4.64
N GLU A 735 -24.38 -38.66 3.97
CA GLU A 735 -24.49 -38.79 2.50
C GLU A 735 -23.85 -37.60 1.80
N ARG A 736 -24.20 -36.37 2.20
CA ARG A 736 -23.59 -35.17 1.63
C ARG A 736 -22.12 -35.05 2.00
N ALA A 737 -21.73 -35.41 3.23
CA ALA A 737 -20.31 -35.45 3.61
C ALA A 737 -19.51 -36.43 2.72
N ALA A 738 -20.07 -37.61 2.41
CA ALA A 738 -19.47 -38.58 1.51
C ALA A 738 -19.37 -38.06 0.07
N SER A 739 -20.39 -37.33 -0.41
CA SER A 739 -20.35 -36.74 -1.76
C SER A 739 -19.18 -35.75 -1.95
N VAL A 740 -18.93 -34.89 -0.95
CA VAL A 740 -17.80 -33.95 -0.96
C VAL A 740 -16.47 -34.72 -0.91
N GLN A 741 -16.40 -35.80 -0.13
CA GLN A 741 -15.22 -36.65 -0.06
C GLN A 741 -14.93 -37.34 -1.41
N THR A 742 -15.94 -37.89 -2.08
CA THR A 742 -15.79 -38.50 -3.41
C THR A 742 -15.29 -37.49 -4.44
N ALA A 743 -15.79 -36.25 -4.40
CA ALA A 743 -15.30 -35.20 -5.28
C ALA A 743 -13.81 -34.86 -5.04
N LEU A 744 -13.36 -34.85 -3.78
CA LEU A 744 -11.94 -34.67 -3.44
C LEU A 744 -11.07 -35.83 -3.91
N GLU A 745 -11.55 -37.08 -3.78
CA GLU A 745 -10.83 -38.28 -4.20
C GLU A 745 -10.69 -38.40 -5.73
N ALA A 746 -11.55 -37.73 -6.49
CA ALA A 746 -11.49 -37.68 -7.94
C ALA A 746 -10.42 -36.71 -8.49
N LEU A 747 -9.87 -35.83 -7.65
CA LEU A 747 -8.81 -34.88 -8.05
C LEU A 747 -7.44 -35.58 -8.13
N ASP A 748 -6.50 -35.00 -8.89
CA ASP A 748 -5.10 -35.42 -8.83
C ASP A 748 -4.61 -35.30 -7.36
N PRO A 749 -4.07 -36.39 -6.75
CA PRO A 749 -3.57 -36.37 -5.38
C PRO A 749 -2.59 -35.24 -5.08
N LYS A 750 -1.82 -34.77 -6.07
CA LYS A 750 -0.89 -33.63 -5.90
C LYS A 750 -1.62 -32.32 -5.58
N LEU A 751 -2.85 -32.15 -6.04
CA LEU A 751 -3.64 -30.96 -5.75
C LEU A 751 -4.12 -30.94 -4.29
N LEU A 752 -4.22 -32.10 -3.63
CA LEU A 752 -4.64 -32.22 -2.24
C LEU A 752 -3.54 -31.87 -1.22
N GLU A 753 -2.30 -31.71 -1.70
CA GLU A 753 -1.17 -31.26 -0.89
C GLU A 753 -1.41 -29.83 -0.40
N PRO A 754 -1.07 -29.50 0.87
CA PRO A 754 -1.19 -28.13 1.37
C PRO A 754 -0.34 -27.19 0.51
N PRO A 755 -0.84 -25.98 0.18
CA PRO A 755 -0.03 -25.00 -0.51
C PRO A 755 1.21 -24.63 0.31
N ALA A 756 2.28 -24.17 -0.34
CA ALA A 756 3.58 -23.98 0.29
C ALA A 756 3.58 -23.02 1.50
N ASN A 757 2.61 -22.10 1.57
CA ASN A 757 2.37 -21.20 2.70
C ASN A 757 1.72 -21.87 3.92
N GLU A 758 1.09 -23.04 3.75
CA GLU A 758 0.51 -23.86 4.84
C GLU A 758 1.47 -24.95 5.34
N LEU A 759 2.54 -25.25 4.59
CA LEU A 759 3.57 -26.16 5.06
C LEU A 759 4.39 -25.47 6.17
N PRO A 760 4.63 -26.14 7.32
CA PRO A 760 5.45 -25.57 8.38
C PRO A 760 6.81 -25.19 7.79
N ALA A 761 7.20 -23.92 7.96
CA ALA A 761 8.46 -23.38 7.45
C ALA A 761 9.58 -24.37 7.83
N ALA A 762 10.25 -24.93 6.82
CA ALA A 762 11.30 -25.89 7.03
C ALA A 762 12.33 -25.25 7.97
N ARG A 763 12.43 -25.76 9.21
CA ARG A 763 13.40 -25.26 10.19
C ARG A 763 14.75 -25.17 9.49
N PRO A 764 15.45 -24.02 9.52
CA PRO A 764 16.76 -23.92 8.91
C PRO A 764 17.60 -25.05 9.49
N ARG A 765 18.06 -25.97 8.62
CA ARG A 765 18.95 -27.04 9.03
C ARG A 765 20.16 -26.36 9.64
N GLY A 766 20.34 -26.53 10.95
CA GLY A 766 21.45 -25.93 11.68
C GLY A 766 22.76 -26.20 10.95
N GLY A 767 23.32 -25.15 10.35
CA GLY A 767 24.69 -25.15 9.86
C GLY A 767 25.60 -25.29 11.08
N ARG A 768 26.34 -26.39 11.12
CA ARG A 768 27.53 -26.52 11.97
C ARG A 768 28.66 -25.67 11.42
#